data_AF-A0A2R5H1G1-F1
#
_entry.id   AF-A0A2R5H1G1-F1
#
_cell.length_a   1.000
_cell.length_b   1.000
_cell.length_c   1.000
_cell.angle_alpha   90.00
_cell.angle_beta   90.00
_cell.angle_gamma   90.00
#
_symmetry.space_group_name_H-M   'P 1'
#
loop_
_entity.id
_entity.type
_entity.pdbx_description
1 polymer ?
#
loop_
_entity_poly.entity_id
_entity_poly.type
_entity_poly.pdbx_seq_one_letter_code
_entity_poly.pdbx_strand_id
1 'polypeptide(L)'
;MAPVSAAALALAFVAQFGLAGFAFAMYSDGTTKGASYSYVQPDDRTFSVWSMIYALHATVVGYELFYGYNVDGMEHARVWLVVNYIFSGAWLVANGAASHGFSYWLAVVILFVTFYSLYNVHTLLNVDYTRSDVSFFTKATLFGAVSANLCWVTLAAVLNFANTLYDPSSQSTTQIGSADFAIAVVGFVTLLTVVLAVVRMDLYFAGVCIWALLGIHRNQSSQGSSPLPISTELDTMAISGCVAVTLAAILGAHYVPAKVTVGAAVGTCADHRDGALTAVRKINNASGFEVGYGDKTKVHFRLLSIIAGRSTMEPEYEATHRALMNSSLATLDIAFIIGTCEAASAYEGDQDQRILMAQVGYNEYYENFSNPLLFGIHVPSNEYSFDAIRQVSFATPGAKIAVAGRDRSNYYNTTCAGAASYAASPDIGLEVAYYNMYNPQEDSNSNGLPDGEDAAFAQTLAQEICDSEATVYFLCVSADIEANAMFDYWEKNECEPSAVWMTTTTQAWGLNRLQGRSKYLLGAGQWHRQFPYDDEFFTDGADLQAFNAAAFNYTPSYDTVASYTIPYVFMQHLKRAFADFDSPDVREVMRSEYERLRRSLESLVVETIYGRVAFNDLKRNVGRDAAGVQGDTFSSDGQACKVCPALSTPAEARDVCISVSDGTLDSWVRGLGYTLVAINWLLAAAFATWVFRHRKEPVVQLSQPFFLYLVAIGCAISTSTILPLAVDAEANEDDSRASAACLIAPWLYCIGWTLSFSSLFAKSWRLGKIVNNKRMKRLRITNLDLSISIAAVLCVDILILSVWTAVDPLHWARGEAVSVTIQNTPGVVLEVSSGMCSSDYPGGFVAALAVVHVSILIGGHVMLYKVRNVSAQFLERRYLLIILYTSLQLLVLGIPLLFAVGSDPLARFLCLSGIIFLTDLAVLGLIFIPKIRSQARHKGKSADEMADSIRKSSHNSTSDGVRSSAALEDQLERARAVNEELEAECKRLRSQLASSHVQPANGDSLEKEHALTQV
;
A
#
# COMPACT_ATOMS: atom_id res chain seq x y z
N MET A 1 -0.62 9.97 13.81
CA MET A 1 0.82 9.85 13.44
C MET A 1 0.94 10.40 12.04
N ALA A 2 1.97 11.19 11.73
CA ALA A 2 2.18 11.69 10.37
C ALA A 2 2.36 10.52 9.38
N PRO A 3 1.86 10.64 8.15
CA PRO A 3 1.98 9.56 7.17
C PRO A 3 3.45 9.34 6.79
N VAL A 4 3.85 8.08 6.77
CA VAL A 4 5.22 7.66 6.44
C VAL A 4 5.26 7.29 4.96
N SER A 5 6.26 7.79 4.23
CA SER A 5 6.40 7.52 2.80
C SER A 5 6.86 6.08 2.52
N ALA A 6 6.54 5.54 1.33
CA ALA A 6 7.02 4.24 0.87
C ALA A 6 8.57 4.17 0.84
N ALA A 7 9.22 5.31 0.63
CA ALA A 7 10.66 5.46 0.72
C ALA A 7 11.22 5.19 2.12
N ALA A 8 10.57 5.73 3.16
CA ALA A 8 10.97 5.48 4.54
C ALA A 8 10.84 3.99 4.91
N LEU A 9 9.83 3.30 4.38
CA LEU A 9 9.68 1.86 4.51
C LEU A 9 10.82 1.08 3.84
N ALA A 10 11.17 1.43 2.61
CA ALA A 10 12.28 0.82 1.90
C ALA A 10 13.62 1.07 2.61
N LEU A 11 13.82 2.24 3.23
CA LEU A 11 15.00 2.52 4.05
C LEU A 11 15.06 1.69 5.31
N ALA A 12 13.93 1.52 5.99
CA ALA A 12 13.84 0.65 7.14
C ALA A 12 14.19 -0.80 6.79
N PHE A 13 13.77 -1.27 5.61
CA PHE A 13 14.12 -2.58 5.07
C PHE A 13 15.62 -2.70 4.77
N VAL A 14 16.22 -1.68 4.16
CA VAL A 14 17.66 -1.61 3.92
C VAL A 14 18.43 -1.62 5.26
N ALA A 15 17.97 -0.86 6.26
CA ALA A 15 18.53 -0.85 7.60
C ALA A 15 18.43 -2.21 8.29
N GLN A 16 17.29 -2.89 8.18
CA GLN A 16 17.08 -4.25 8.67
C GLN A 16 18.14 -5.21 8.12
N PHE A 17 18.36 -5.18 6.80
CA PHE A 17 19.36 -6.01 6.14
C PHE A 17 20.79 -5.68 6.56
N GLY A 18 21.12 -4.39 6.68
CA GLY A 18 22.42 -3.93 7.18
C GLY A 18 22.70 -4.42 8.60
N LEU A 19 21.71 -4.29 9.49
CA LEU A 19 21.78 -4.78 10.87
C LEU A 19 21.89 -6.31 10.94
N ALA A 20 21.14 -7.02 10.10
CA ALA A 20 21.23 -8.48 10.00
C ALA A 20 22.64 -8.91 9.56
N GLY A 21 23.18 -8.31 8.49
CA GLY A 21 24.53 -8.57 8.01
C GLY A 21 25.60 -8.27 9.07
N PHE A 22 25.43 -7.17 9.82
CA PHE A 22 26.29 -6.82 10.95
C PHE A 22 26.24 -7.87 12.07
N ALA A 23 25.03 -8.30 12.48
CA ALA A 23 24.84 -9.33 13.50
C ALA A 23 25.50 -10.65 13.11
N PHE A 24 25.23 -11.13 11.89
CA PHE A 24 25.85 -12.35 11.36
C PHE A 24 27.38 -12.27 11.36
N ALA A 25 27.95 -11.13 11.01
CA ALA A 25 29.39 -10.95 11.00
C ALA A 25 30.01 -10.89 12.41
N MET A 26 29.32 -10.24 13.34
CA MET A 26 29.78 -10.03 14.72
C MET A 26 29.79 -11.32 15.55
N TYR A 27 28.79 -12.17 15.37
CA TYR A 27 28.53 -13.34 16.21
C TYR A 27 28.72 -14.68 15.48
N SER A 28 29.37 -14.68 14.30
CA SER A 28 29.67 -15.88 13.51
C SER A 28 30.63 -16.84 14.23
N ASP A 29 30.04 -17.75 15.00
CA ASP A 29 30.47 -19.15 15.18
C ASP A 29 29.56 -20.11 14.37
N GLY A 30 28.93 -19.60 13.29
CA GLY A 30 28.12 -20.40 12.37
C GLY A 30 26.74 -20.80 12.90
N THR A 31 26.33 -20.28 14.06
CA THR A 31 25.02 -20.54 14.62
C THR A 31 24.41 -19.24 15.12
N THR A 32 23.21 -18.88 14.65
CA THR A 32 22.36 -17.81 15.25
C THR A 32 21.82 -18.22 16.63
N LYS A 33 22.46 -19.21 17.25
CA LYS A 33 22.03 -19.86 18.47
C LYS A 33 22.21 -18.88 19.61
N GLY A 34 21.10 -18.53 20.28
CA GLY A 34 21.14 -18.40 21.73
C GLY A 34 21.64 -19.71 22.34
N ALA A 35 22.41 -19.66 23.43
CA ALA A 35 22.52 -20.82 24.31
C ALA A 35 21.10 -21.19 24.75
N SER A 36 20.58 -22.32 24.28
CA SER A 36 19.16 -22.67 24.42
C SER A 36 18.98 -23.84 25.37
N TYR A 37 17.98 -23.71 26.24
CA TYR A 37 17.63 -24.67 27.28
C TYR A 37 16.11 -24.97 27.28
N SER A 38 15.45 -25.00 26.12
CA SER A 38 13.99 -25.17 26.02
C SER A 38 13.56 -26.27 25.06
N TYR A 39 12.54 -27.04 25.44
CA TYR A 39 11.93 -28.11 24.61
C TYR A 39 11.19 -27.57 23.37
N VAL A 40 10.80 -26.28 23.34
CA VAL A 40 10.10 -25.63 22.20
C VAL A 40 11.05 -25.34 21.04
N GLN A 41 12.35 -25.52 21.20
CA GLN A 41 13.34 -25.19 20.19
C GLN A 41 13.24 -26.12 18.95
N PRO A 42 13.08 -25.55 17.74
CA PRO A 42 13.13 -26.34 16.50
C PRO A 42 14.58 -26.64 16.07
N ASP A 43 14.74 -27.57 15.13
CA ASP A 43 16.04 -27.92 14.57
C ASP A 43 16.72 -26.75 13.82
N ASP A 44 18.05 -26.83 13.68
CA ASP A 44 18.87 -25.79 13.07
C ASP A 44 18.42 -25.37 11.66
N ARG A 45 17.85 -26.29 10.86
CA ARG A 45 17.39 -25.99 9.50
C ARG A 45 16.15 -25.11 9.49
N THR A 46 15.34 -25.14 10.55
CA THR A 46 14.09 -24.36 10.65
C THR A 46 14.36 -22.86 10.65
N PHE A 47 15.50 -22.42 11.20
CA PHE A 47 15.90 -21.00 11.19
C PHE A 47 16.17 -20.42 9.80
N SER A 48 16.22 -21.25 8.74
CA SER A 48 16.28 -20.77 7.35
C SER A 48 15.06 -19.97 6.90
N VAL A 49 13.94 -20.07 7.63
CA VAL A 49 12.70 -19.32 7.40
C VAL A 49 12.90 -17.81 7.34
N TRP A 50 13.91 -17.27 8.04
CA TRP A 50 14.26 -15.84 7.96
C TRP A 50 14.61 -15.40 6.54
N SER A 51 15.21 -16.27 5.72
CA SER A 51 15.49 -15.98 4.32
C SER A 51 14.20 -15.80 3.51
N MET A 52 13.19 -16.63 3.80
CA MET A 52 11.87 -16.52 3.18
C MET A 52 11.13 -15.28 3.64
N ILE A 53 11.13 -14.99 4.95
CA ILE A 53 10.52 -13.78 5.52
C ILE A 53 11.15 -12.52 4.93
N TYR A 54 12.47 -12.45 4.82
CA TYR A 54 13.14 -11.31 4.22
C TYR A 54 12.89 -11.17 2.71
N ALA A 55 12.72 -12.29 2.00
CA ALA A 55 12.27 -12.25 0.60
C ALA A 55 10.85 -11.69 0.48
N LEU A 56 9.93 -12.09 1.38
CA LEU A 56 8.58 -11.55 1.45
C LEU A 56 8.56 -10.07 1.86
N HIS A 57 9.47 -9.63 2.74
CA HIS A 57 9.61 -8.19 3.03
C HIS A 57 10.08 -7.40 1.80
N ALA A 58 10.96 -7.98 0.97
CA ALA A 58 11.36 -7.35 -0.28
C ALA A 58 10.18 -7.20 -1.25
N THR A 59 9.26 -8.17 -1.29
CA THR A 59 8.05 -8.07 -2.11
C THR A 59 7.06 -7.03 -1.57
N VAL A 60 6.99 -6.80 -0.26
CA VAL A 60 6.24 -5.68 0.34
C VAL A 60 6.82 -4.33 -0.08
N VAL A 61 8.15 -4.17 0.02
CA VAL A 61 8.81 -2.94 -0.42
C VAL A 61 8.59 -2.71 -1.91
N GLY A 62 8.77 -3.74 -2.74
CA GLY A 62 8.46 -3.65 -4.17
C GLY A 62 6.99 -3.30 -4.42
N TYR A 63 6.06 -3.94 -3.71
CA TYR A 63 4.64 -3.64 -3.80
C TYR A 63 4.34 -2.16 -3.49
N GLU A 64 4.92 -1.62 -2.42
CA GLU A 64 4.71 -0.22 -2.04
C GLU A 64 5.31 0.78 -3.03
N LEU A 65 6.50 0.49 -3.57
CA LEU A 65 7.16 1.37 -4.53
C LEU A 65 6.44 1.43 -5.88
N PHE A 66 5.69 0.38 -6.26
CA PHE A 66 5.01 0.30 -7.55
C PHE A 66 3.47 0.43 -7.48
N TYR A 67 2.84 0.08 -6.36
CA TYR A 67 1.39 -0.11 -6.24
C TYR A 67 0.78 0.43 -4.93
N GLY A 68 1.54 1.12 -4.08
CA GLY A 68 1.25 1.36 -2.66
C GLY A 68 -0.01 2.18 -2.29
N TYR A 69 -0.85 2.57 -3.25
CA TYR A 69 -2.13 3.27 -3.01
C TYR A 69 -3.36 2.36 -3.10
N ASN A 70 -3.19 1.06 -3.37
CA ASN A 70 -4.31 0.15 -3.68
C ASN A 70 -4.96 -0.55 -2.46
N VAL A 71 -4.55 -0.26 -1.22
CA VAL A 71 -5.05 -0.96 -0.02
C VAL A 71 -5.38 0.02 1.10
N ASP A 72 -6.62 -0.03 1.56
CA ASP A 72 -7.11 0.78 2.68
C ASP A 72 -6.28 0.52 3.96
N GLY A 73 -5.93 1.59 4.67
CA GLY A 73 -5.13 1.53 5.90
C GLY A 73 -3.62 1.42 5.68
N MET A 74 -3.13 1.30 4.44
CA MET A 74 -1.69 1.14 4.17
C MET A 74 -0.85 2.33 4.63
N GLU A 75 -1.36 3.55 4.50
CA GLU A 75 -0.69 4.78 4.95
C GLU A 75 -0.32 4.73 6.45
N HIS A 76 -1.23 4.23 7.28
CA HIS A 76 -1.00 4.07 8.71
C HIS A 76 -0.18 2.80 9.02
N ALA A 77 -0.37 1.74 8.24
CA ALA A 77 0.40 0.50 8.37
C ALA A 77 1.90 0.69 8.08
N ARG A 78 2.28 1.63 7.20
CA ARG A 78 3.69 1.95 6.88
C ARG A 78 4.51 2.33 8.12
N VAL A 79 3.95 3.10 9.04
CA VAL A 79 4.62 3.49 10.29
C VAL A 79 5.02 2.23 11.07
N TRP A 80 4.10 1.29 11.20
CA TRP A 80 4.31 0.06 11.94
C TRP A 80 5.23 -0.92 11.21
N LEU A 81 5.19 -0.97 9.88
CA LEU A 81 6.14 -1.76 9.09
C LEU A 81 7.57 -1.22 9.20
N VAL A 82 7.77 0.11 9.24
CA VAL A 82 9.07 0.72 9.50
C VAL A 82 9.61 0.31 10.87
N VAL A 83 8.77 0.45 11.91
CA VAL A 83 9.12 -0.01 13.27
C VAL A 83 9.47 -1.50 13.24
N ASN A 84 8.68 -2.31 12.54
CA ASN A 84 8.92 -3.74 12.43
C ASN A 84 10.29 -4.07 11.84
N TYR A 85 10.65 -3.46 10.72
CA TYR A 85 11.91 -3.76 10.02
C TYR A 85 13.12 -3.35 10.86
N ILE A 86 13.09 -2.17 11.48
CA ILE A 86 14.18 -1.68 12.35
C ILE A 86 14.36 -2.61 13.55
N PHE A 87 13.28 -2.92 14.27
CA PHE A 87 13.37 -3.75 15.48
C PHE A 87 13.67 -5.22 15.17
N SER A 88 13.18 -5.75 14.03
CA SER A 88 13.55 -7.08 13.55
C SER A 88 15.05 -7.19 13.24
N GLY A 89 15.66 -6.13 12.67
CA GLY A 89 17.11 -6.06 12.46
C GLY A 89 17.89 -5.94 13.78
N ALA A 90 17.41 -5.10 14.70
CA ALA A 90 18.01 -4.92 16.03
C ALA A 90 17.94 -6.20 16.87
N TRP A 91 16.89 -7.00 16.73
CA TRP A 91 16.73 -8.26 17.44
C TRP A 91 17.88 -9.22 17.17
N LEU A 92 18.35 -9.35 15.92
CA LEU A 92 19.47 -10.24 15.60
C LEU A 92 20.75 -9.84 16.35
N VAL A 93 21.00 -8.54 16.51
CA VAL A 93 22.14 -8.03 17.29
C VAL A 93 21.96 -8.36 18.77
N ALA A 94 20.77 -8.11 19.33
CA ALA A 94 20.47 -8.36 20.74
C ALA A 94 20.50 -9.85 21.09
N ASN A 95 19.91 -10.71 20.27
CA ASN A 95 19.92 -12.16 20.43
C ASN A 95 21.34 -12.74 20.26
N GLY A 96 22.11 -12.21 19.29
CA GLY A 96 23.52 -12.53 19.13
C GLY A 96 24.35 -12.14 20.37
N ALA A 97 24.12 -10.96 20.94
CA ALA A 97 24.75 -10.57 22.20
C ALA A 97 24.35 -11.49 23.36
N ALA A 98 23.06 -11.82 23.49
CA ALA A 98 22.55 -12.67 24.56
C ALA A 98 23.19 -14.07 24.54
N SER A 99 23.35 -14.65 23.35
CA SER A 99 24.04 -15.93 23.17
C SER A 99 25.48 -15.97 23.68
N HIS A 100 26.12 -14.80 23.82
CA HIS A 100 27.50 -14.64 24.27
C HIS A 100 27.59 -14.10 25.72
N GLY A 101 26.54 -14.30 26.53
CA GLY A 101 26.53 -14.01 27.97
C GLY A 101 25.86 -12.70 28.37
N PHE A 102 25.19 -12.01 27.45
CA PHE A 102 24.29 -10.89 27.79
C PHE A 102 22.88 -11.40 28.13
N SER A 103 22.07 -10.57 28.77
CA SER A 103 20.70 -10.93 29.15
C SER A 103 19.76 -11.02 27.93
N TYR A 104 18.93 -12.07 27.87
CA TYR A 104 17.88 -12.23 26.86
C TYR A 104 16.71 -11.24 27.02
N TRP A 105 16.58 -10.54 28.16
CA TRP A 105 15.49 -9.58 28.38
C TRP A 105 15.42 -8.49 27.31
N LEU A 106 16.57 -8.01 26.81
CA LEU A 106 16.59 -7.04 25.72
C LEU A 106 16.01 -7.63 24.42
N ALA A 107 16.33 -8.89 24.10
CA ALA A 107 15.80 -9.57 22.92
C ALA A 107 14.29 -9.81 23.05
N VAL A 108 13.80 -10.15 24.25
CA VAL A 108 12.37 -10.30 24.55
C VAL A 108 11.61 -8.99 24.35
N VAL A 109 12.10 -7.88 24.89
CA VAL A 109 11.47 -6.55 24.71
C VAL A 109 11.40 -6.17 23.24
N ILE A 110 12.47 -6.39 22.48
CA ILE A 110 12.48 -6.10 21.03
C ILE A 110 11.47 -6.98 20.28
N LEU A 111 11.33 -8.26 20.64
CA LEU A 111 10.33 -9.15 20.04
C LEU A 111 8.89 -8.74 20.37
N PHE A 112 8.62 -8.24 21.58
CA PHE A 112 7.30 -7.68 21.92
C PHE A 112 6.96 -6.44 21.10
N VAL A 113 7.92 -5.53 20.89
CA VAL A 113 7.74 -4.38 19.99
C VAL A 113 7.48 -4.85 18.56
N THR A 114 8.22 -5.84 18.10
CA THR A 114 8.07 -6.44 16.76
C THR A 114 6.69 -7.09 16.60
N PHE A 115 6.24 -7.87 17.58
CA PHE A 115 4.91 -8.48 17.62
C PHE A 115 3.81 -7.41 17.62
N TYR A 116 3.91 -6.42 18.50
CA TYR A 116 2.94 -5.33 18.58
C TYR A 116 2.85 -4.53 17.27
N SER A 117 3.99 -4.27 16.63
CA SER A 117 4.00 -3.62 15.31
C SER A 117 3.28 -4.46 14.25
N LEU A 118 3.54 -5.77 14.18
CA LEU A 118 2.88 -6.66 13.21
C LEU A 118 1.39 -6.83 13.51
N TYR A 119 1.01 -6.85 14.79
CA TYR A 119 -0.39 -6.86 15.19
C TYR A 119 -1.12 -5.61 14.68
N ASN A 120 -0.54 -4.43 14.85
CA ASN A 120 -1.12 -3.19 14.33
C ASN A 120 -1.16 -3.18 12.79
N VAL A 121 -0.13 -3.66 12.10
CA VAL A 121 -0.17 -3.81 10.63
C VAL A 121 -1.29 -4.77 10.22
N HIS A 122 -1.41 -5.91 10.88
CA HIS A 122 -2.42 -6.92 10.59
C HIS A 122 -3.84 -6.38 10.80
N THR A 123 -4.08 -5.59 11.86
CA THR A 123 -5.39 -5.00 12.13
C THR A 123 -5.70 -3.84 11.19
N LEU A 124 -4.75 -2.94 10.92
CA LEU A 124 -4.93 -1.80 10.02
C LEU A 124 -5.18 -2.23 8.58
N LEU A 125 -4.50 -3.28 8.11
CA LEU A 125 -4.72 -3.83 6.76
C LEU A 125 -5.94 -4.76 6.68
N ASN A 126 -6.55 -5.08 7.82
CA ASN A 126 -7.63 -6.06 7.95
C ASN A 126 -7.32 -7.35 7.15
N VAL A 127 -6.19 -7.99 7.49
CA VAL A 127 -5.67 -9.17 6.78
C VAL A 127 -6.68 -10.32 6.87
N ASP A 128 -7.31 -10.60 5.73
CA ASP A 128 -8.27 -11.67 5.51
C ASP A 128 -8.17 -12.12 4.06
N TYR A 129 -7.88 -13.39 3.82
CA TYR A 129 -7.66 -13.93 2.47
C TYR A 129 -8.99 -14.27 1.77
N THR A 130 -10.12 -14.25 2.48
CA THR A 130 -11.46 -14.48 1.91
C THR A 130 -12.03 -13.24 1.20
N ARG A 131 -11.49 -12.05 1.52
CA ARG A 131 -11.82 -10.74 0.93
C ARG A 131 -11.72 -10.73 -0.60
N SER A 132 -12.79 -10.43 -1.32
CA SER A 132 -12.75 -10.37 -2.81
C SER A 132 -12.35 -9.01 -3.38
N ASP A 133 -12.31 -7.97 -2.56
CA ASP A 133 -11.90 -6.61 -2.91
C ASP A 133 -10.38 -6.47 -3.07
N VAL A 134 -9.60 -7.41 -2.53
CA VAL A 134 -8.14 -7.39 -2.56
C VAL A 134 -7.62 -8.34 -3.64
N SER A 135 -6.75 -7.85 -4.52
CA SER A 135 -6.17 -8.64 -5.61
C SER A 135 -5.38 -9.84 -5.07
N PHE A 136 -5.32 -10.93 -5.85
CA PHE A 136 -4.48 -12.08 -5.51
C PHE A 136 -3.02 -11.67 -5.30
N PHE A 137 -2.53 -10.73 -6.13
CA PHE A 137 -1.17 -10.22 -6.03
C PHE A 137 -0.90 -9.55 -4.68
N THR A 138 -1.79 -8.64 -4.23
CA THR A 138 -1.71 -8.00 -2.92
C THR A 138 -1.76 -9.01 -1.77
N LYS A 139 -2.62 -10.03 -1.86
CA LYS A 139 -2.69 -11.09 -0.84
C LYS A 139 -1.37 -11.88 -0.77
N ALA A 140 -0.77 -12.19 -1.92
CA ALA A 140 0.47 -12.95 -1.99
C ALA A 140 1.69 -12.14 -1.52
N THR A 141 1.76 -10.85 -1.85
CA THR A 141 2.92 -10.01 -1.55
C THR A 141 2.82 -9.34 -0.19
N LEU A 142 1.73 -8.64 0.10
CA LEU A 142 1.56 -7.83 1.31
C LEU A 142 1.07 -8.67 2.49
N PHE A 143 -0.10 -9.31 2.33
CA PHE A 143 -0.68 -10.09 3.44
C PHE A 143 0.21 -11.29 3.77
N GLY A 144 0.73 -11.97 2.74
CA GLY A 144 1.61 -13.12 2.93
C GLY A 144 2.85 -12.79 3.76
N ALA A 145 3.47 -11.64 3.52
CA ALA A 145 4.63 -11.19 4.29
C ALA A 145 4.30 -10.89 5.76
N VAL A 146 3.20 -10.18 6.00
CA VAL A 146 2.75 -9.81 7.36
C VAL A 146 2.38 -11.06 8.15
N SER A 147 1.57 -11.96 7.58
CA SER A 147 1.14 -13.21 8.20
C SER A 147 2.30 -14.15 8.50
N ALA A 148 3.22 -14.35 7.55
CA ALA A 148 4.39 -15.20 7.74
C ALA A 148 5.31 -14.68 8.86
N ASN A 149 5.56 -13.37 8.88
CA ASN A 149 6.40 -12.74 9.90
C ASN A 149 5.73 -12.77 11.28
N LEU A 150 4.43 -12.49 11.36
CA LEU A 150 3.67 -12.53 12.61
C LEU A 150 3.70 -13.92 13.26
N CYS A 151 3.52 -14.99 12.46
CA CYS A 151 3.61 -16.36 12.95
C CYS A 151 4.99 -16.65 13.58
N TRP A 152 6.06 -16.34 12.83
CA TRP A 152 7.42 -16.63 13.28
C TRP A 152 7.85 -15.81 14.50
N VAL A 153 7.53 -14.51 14.53
CA VAL A 153 7.83 -13.62 15.67
C VAL A 153 7.10 -14.08 16.93
N THR A 154 5.87 -14.57 16.81
CA THR A 154 5.12 -15.14 17.95
C THR A 154 5.88 -16.33 18.56
N LEU A 155 6.33 -17.26 17.72
CA LEU A 155 7.12 -18.43 18.16
C LEU A 155 8.47 -18.01 18.77
N ALA A 156 9.18 -17.08 18.13
CA ALA A 156 10.45 -16.57 18.61
C ALA A 156 10.32 -15.86 19.96
N ALA A 157 9.22 -15.11 20.18
CA ALA A 157 8.92 -14.45 21.45
C ALA A 157 8.73 -15.46 22.57
N VAL A 158 7.93 -16.50 22.35
CA VAL A 158 7.72 -17.58 23.32
C VAL A 158 9.03 -18.31 23.64
N LEU A 159 9.84 -18.61 22.63
CA LEU A 159 11.15 -19.26 22.81
C LEU A 159 12.13 -18.39 23.62
N ASN A 160 12.25 -17.11 23.30
CA ASN A 160 13.16 -16.19 24.01
C ASN A 160 12.70 -15.95 25.45
N PHE A 161 11.39 -15.86 25.67
CA PHE A 161 10.80 -15.76 27.01
C PHE A 161 11.07 -17.03 27.82
N ALA A 162 10.86 -18.22 27.23
CA ALA A 162 11.16 -19.49 27.87
C ALA A 162 12.64 -19.63 28.23
N ASN A 163 13.56 -19.27 27.33
CA ASN A 163 14.99 -19.28 27.58
C ASN A 163 15.42 -18.31 28.70
N THR A 164 14.68 -17.21 28.91
CA THR A 164 15.00 -16.21 29.94
C THR A 164 14.61 -16.69 31.34
N LEU A 165 13.56 -17.51 31.45
CA LEU A 165 12.98 -17.97 32.72
C LEU A 165 13.34 -19.41 33.06
N TYR A 166 14.09 -20.10 32.20
CA TYR A 166 14.55 -21.45 32.46
C TYR A 166 15.58 -21.47 33.60
N ASP A 167 15.29 -22.23 34.65
CA ASP A 167 16.20 -22.49 35.77
C ASP A 167 16.53 -23.99 35.80
N PRO A 168 17.77 -24.39 35.46
CA PRO A 168 18.20 -25.79 35.42
C PRO A 168 18.26 -26.48 36.79
N SER A 169 18.10 -25.74 37.90
CA SER A 169 18.19 -26.28 39.27
C SER A 169 16.85 -26.69 39.88
N SER A 170 15.73 -26.33 39.25
CA SER A 170 14.38 -26.64 39.72
C SER A 170 13.90 -28.00 39.19
N GLN A 171 13.30 -28.81 40.08
CA GLN A 171 12.77 -30.15 39.77
C GLN A 171 11.26 -30.18 39.48
N SER A 172 10.61 -29.02 39.32
CA SER A 172 9.16 -28.96 39.04
C SER A 172 8.83 -29.33 37.60
N THR A 173 7.87 -30.24 37.37
CA THR A 173 7.40 -30.64 36.03
C THR A 173 6.67 -29.50 35.29
N THR A 174 6.10 -28.54 36.02
CA THR A 174 5.32 -27.40 35.47
C THR A 174 6.12 -26.10 35.35
N GLN A 175 7.43 -26.18 35.22
CA GLN A 175 8.28 -25.00 35.06
C GLN A 175 8.29 -24.47 33.61
N ILE A 176 8.43 -23.16 33.45
CA ILE A 176 8.64 -22.52 32.14
C ILE A 176 9.90 -23.09 31.49
N GLY A 177 9.72 -23.69 30.30
CA GLY A 177 10.77 -24.39 29.57
C GLY A 177 10.81 -25.91 29.75
N SER A 178 9.89 -26.51 30.51
CA SER A 178 9.69 -27.98 30.59
C SER A 178 9.00 -28.56 29.34
N ALA A 179 8.93 -29.89 29.24
CA ALA A 179 8.20 -30.58 28.18
C ALA A 179 6.70 -30.29 28.22
N ASP A 180 6.08 -30.29 29.40
CA ASP A 180 4.64 -29.97 29.58
C ASP A 180 4.31 -28.54 29.14
N PHE A 181 5.18 -27.58 29.49
CA PHE A 181 5.07 -26.20 29.02
C PHE A 181 5.16 -26.13 27.49
N ALA A 182 6.08 -26.87 26.89
CA ALA A 182 6.24 -26.91 25.44
C ALA A 182 5.00 -27.51 24.74
N ILE A 183 4.39 -28.56 25.31
CA ILE A 183 3.16 -29.17 24.81
C ILE A 183 2.00 -28.16 24.86
N ALA A 184 1.85 -27.42 25.97
CA ALA A 184 0.81 -26.40 26.11
C ALA A 184 0.97 -25.27 25.07
N VAL A 185 2.21 -24.81 24.85
CA VAL A 185 2.52 -23.79 23.83
C VAL A 185 2.19 -24.30 22.43
N VAL A 186 2.64 -25.50 22.06
CA VAL A 186 2.37 -26.09 20.74
C VAL A 186 0.87 -26.28 20.52
N GLY A 187 0.14 -26.77 21.53
CA GLY A 187 -1.32 -26.93 21.47
C GLY A 187 -2.04 -25.60 21.26
N PHE A 188 -1.65 -24.55 21.99
CA PHE A 188 -2.23 -23.22 21.85
C PHE A 188 -1.98 -22.61 20.47
N VAL A 189 -0.74 -22.66 19.98
CA VAL A 189 -0.39 -22.13 18.65
C VAL A 189 -1.10 -22.90 17.54
N THR A 190 -1.23 -24.23 17.68
CA THR A 190 -1.98 -25.07 16.76
C THR A 190 -3.46 -24.66 16.72
N LEU A 191 -4.10 -24.51 17.88
CA LEU A 191 -5.51 -24.09 17.97
C LEU A 191 -5.73 -22.72 17.33
N LEU A 192 -4.88 -21.74 17.66
CA LEU A 192 -4.93 -20.40 17.06
C LEU A 192 -4.80 -20.47 15.53
N THR A 193 -3.87 -21.28 15.04
CA THR A 193 -3.63 -21.45 13.60
C THR A 193 -4.82 -22.11 12.91
N VAL A 194 -5.43 -23.13 13.52
CA VAL A 194 -6.65 -23.77 13.01
C VAL A 194 -7.79 -22.75 12.87
N VAL A 195 -8.00 -21.93 13.90
CA VAL A 195 -9.03 -20.87 13.87
C VAL A 195 -8.76 -19.88 12.74
N LEU A 196 -7.52 -19.39 12.61
CA LEU A 196 -7.15 -18.45 11.56
C LEU A 196 -7.26 -19.06 10.14
N ALA A 197 -6.91 -20.34 9.98
CA ALA A 197 -7.03 -21.05 8.71
C ALA A 197 -8.50 -21.22 8.28
N VAL A 198 -9.41 -21.54 9.20
CA VAL A 198 -10.84 -21.72 8.90
C VAL A 198 -11.54 -20.38 8.67
N VAL A 199 -11.29 -19.39 9.52
CA VAL A 199 -12.05 -18.12 9.51
C VAL A 199 -11.55 -17.16 8.42
N ARG A 200 -10.23 -17.13 8.18
CA ARG A 200 -9.60 -16.10 7.33
C ARG A 200 -8.81 -16.65 6.14
N MET A 201 -8.71 -17.97 5.99
CA MET A 201 -7.89 -18.62 4.95
C MET A 201 -6.43 -18.16 4.93
N ASP A 202 -5.84 -17.91 6.11
CA ASP A 202 -4.44 -17.46 6.21
C ASP A 202 -3.44 -18.61 6.03
N LEU A 203 -3.19 -18.95 4.76
CA LEU A 203 -2.29 -20.04 4.36
C LEU A 203 -0.82 -19.73 4.65
N TYR A 204 -0.41 -18.45 4.68
CA TYR A 204 0.96 -18.07 4.98
C TYR A 204 1.27 -18.26 6.47
N PHE A 205 0.35 -17.88 7.35
CA PHE A 205 0.47 -18.15 8.79
C PHE A 205 0.47 -19.67 9.06
N ALA A 206 -0.46 -20.41 8.44
CA ALA A 206 -0.53 -21.86 8.54
C ALA A 206 0.75 -22.56 8.05
N GLY A 207 1.29 -22.12 6.90
CA GLY A 207 2.52 -22.68 6.33
C GLY A 207 3.75 -22.49 7.21
N VAL A 208 3.94 -21.28 7.77
CA VAL A 208 5.05 -21.02 8.71
C VAL A 208 4.88 -21.79 10.02
N CYS A 209 3.64 -21.94 10.51
CA CYS A 209 3.36 -22.75 11.69
C CYS A 209 3.73 -24.23 11.43
N ILE A 210 3.30 -24.80 10.30
CA ILE A 210 3.68 -26.18 9.92
C ILE A 210 5.19 -26.32 9.82
N TRP A 211 5.88 -25.35 9.19
CA TRP A 211 7.34 -25.34 9.08
C TRP A 211 8.02 -25.39 10.45
N ALA A 212 7.52 -24.63 11.42
CA ALA A 212 8.03 -24.63 12.79
C ALA A 212 7.74 -25.93 13.54
N LEU A 213 6.52 -26.47 13.43
CA LEU A 213 6.12 -27.73 14.05
C LEU A 213 6.95 -28.91 13.52
N LEU A 214 7.20 -28.97 12.21
CA LEU A 214 8.12 -29.94 11.60
C LEU A 214 9.56 -29.77 12.09
N GLY A 215 9.96 -28.54 12.42
CA GLY A 215 11.23 -28.25 13.07
C GLY A 215 11.34 -28.84 14.47
N ILE A 216 10.29 -28.71 15.27
CA ILE A 216 10.20 -29.28 16.62
C ILE A 216 10.20 -30.81 16.54
N HIS A 217 9.37 -31.39 15.67
CA HIS A 217 9.33 -32.84 15.41
C HIS A 217 10.73 -33.39 15.11
N ARG A 218 11.43 -32.82 14.11
CA ARG A 218 12.78 -33.27 13.74
C ARG A 218 13.79 -33.19 14.90
N ASN A 219 13.69 -32.15 15.73
CA ASN A 219 14.57 -31.98 16.88
C ASN A 219 14.28 -33.04 17.96
N GLN A 220 13.01 -33.40 18.17
CA GLN A 220 12.60 -34.46 19.10
C GLN A 220 12.91 -35.87 18.58
N SER A 221 12.82 -36.14 17.27
CA SER A 221 13.05 -37.50 16.75
C SER A 221 14.54 -37.88 16.55
N SER A 222 15.45 -36.90 16.41
CA SER A 222 16.86 -37.16 16.05
C SER A 222 17.90 -36.69 17.07
N GLN A 223 17.46 -36.21 18.24
CA GLN A 223 18.33 -35.65 19.30
C GLN A 223 19.31 -34.59 18.74
N GLY A 224 18.76 -33.62 17.99
CA GLY A 224 19.55 -32.66 17.22
C GLY A 224 20.28 -31.61 18.06
N SER A 225 19.68 -30.43 18.18
CA SER A 225 20.34 -29.18 18.58
C SER A 225 20.14 -28.78 20.05
N SER A 226 19.30 -29.52 20.78
CA SER A 226 18.96 -29.26 22.20
C SER A 226 19.73 -30.20 23.13
N PRO A 227 20.31 -29.70 24.24
CA PRO A 227 20.94 -30.54 25.25
C PRO A 227 19.93 -31.29 26.15
N LEU A 228 18.63 -31.08 25.95
CA LEU A 228 17.54 -31.68 26.74
C LEU A 228 17.15 -33.08 26.22
N PRO A 229 16.67 -33.99 27.09
CA PRO A 229 16.19 -35.31 26.66
C PRO A 229 14.97 -35.18 25.75
N ILE A 230 14.70 -36.23 24.97
CA ILE A 230 13.57 -36.26 24.01
C ILE A 230 12.25 -36.45 24.75
N SER A 231 11.19 -35.75 24.32
CA SER A 231 9.81 -35.99 24.76
C SER A 231 8.97 -36.54 23.59
N THR A 232 8.50 -37.79 23.73
CA THR A 232 7.62 -38.46 22.75
C THR A 232 6.23 -37.83 22.67
N GLU A 233 5.76 -37.27 23.78
CA GLU A 233 4.46 -36.59 23.87
C GLU A 233 4.48 -35.27 23.09
N LEU A 234 5.56 -34.49 23.22
CA LEU A 234 5.78 -33.27 22.45
C LEU A 234 5.93 -33.57 20.95
N ASP A 235 6.64 -34.64 20.61
CA ASP A 235 6.79 -35.10 19.23
C ASP A 235 5.43 -35.41 18.58
N THR A 236 4.60 -36.18 19.30
CA THR A 236 3.24 -36.53 18.87
C THR A 236 2.35 -35.29 18.72
N MET A 237 2.45 -34.33 19.64
CA MET A 237 1.71 -33.06 19.58
C MET A 237 2.12 -32.20 18.38
N ALA A 238 3.40 -32.17 18.03
CA ALA A 238 3.89 -31.41 16.87
C ALA A 238 3.36 -31.99 15.55
N ILE A 239 3.35 -33.32 15.40
CA ILE A 239 2.80 -34.00 14.21
C ILE A 239 1.28 -33.84 14.13
N SER A 240 0.56 -34.07 15.24
CA SER A 240 -0.91 -33.92 15.25
C SER A 240 -1.34 -32.50 14.92
N GLY A 241 -0.57 -31.50 15.39
CA GLY A 241 -0.78 -30.11 15.03
C GLY A 241 -0.60 -29.84 13.53
N CYS A 242 0.40 -30.44 12.87
CA CYS A 242 0.56 -30.33 11.42
C CYS A 242 -0.65 -30.87 10.66
N VAL A 243 -1.18 -32.03 11.07
CA VAL A 243 -2.36 -32.64 10.45
C VAL A 243 -3.60 -31.77 10.66
N ALA A 244 -3.83 -31.29 11.89
CA ALA A 244 -4.97 -30.46 12.23
C ALA A 244 -5.01 -29.15 11.42
N VAL A 245 -3.86 -28.45 11.34
CA VAL A 245 -3.75 -27.21 10.55
C VAL A 245 -3.98 -27.47 9.05
N THR A 246 -3.49 -28.59 8.52
CA THR A 246 -3.67 -28.95 7.11
C THR A 246 -5.15 -29.23 6.79
N LEU A 247 -5.84 -29.99 7.64
CA LEU A 247 -7.28 -30.25 7.48
C LEU A 247 -8.12 -28.98 7.59
N ALA A 248 -7.78 -28.10 8.54
CA ALA A 248 -8.42 -26.81 8.71
C ALA A 248 -8.30 -25.91 7.47
N ALA A 249 -7.11 -25.87 6.84
CA ALA A 249 -6.88 -25.12 5.61
C ALA A 249 -7.69 -25.68 4.42
N ILE A 250 -7.90 -27.00 4.35
CA ILE A 250 -8.74 -27.64 3.32
C ILE A 250 -10.23 -27.31 3.57
N LEU A 251 -10.69 -27.41 4.82
CA LEU A 251 -12.09 -27.12 5.19
C LEU A 251 -12.44 -25.64 4.99
N GLY A 252 -11.54 -24.71 5.30
CA GLY A 252 -11.74 -23.28 5.08
C GLY A 252 -11.99 -22.95 3.60
N ALA A 253 -11.44 -23.73 2.66
CA ALA A 253 -11.69 -23.54 1.23
C ALA A 253 -13.14 -23.83 0.81
N HIS A 254 -13.94 -24.49 1.66
CA HIS A 254 -15.34 -24.86 1.39
C HIS A 254 -16.37 -23.93 2.05
N TYR A 255 -15.98 -23.00 2.93
CA TYR A 255 -16.90 -22.07 3.60
C TYR A 255 -16.91 -20.71 2.87
N VAL A 256 -17.93 -20.45 2.03
CA VAL A 256 -18.04 -19.21 1.24
C VAL A 256 -19.36 -18.49 1.59
N PRO A 257 -19.34 -17.21 2.00
CA PRO A 257 -20.56 -16.44 2.28
C PRO A 257 -21.42 -16.26 1.02
N ALA A 258 -22.74 -16.10 1.19
CA ALA A 258 -23.66 -15.87 0.08
C ALA A 258 -23.33 -14.53 -0.62
N LYS A 259 -22.85 -14.63 -1.86
CA LYS A 259 -22.54 -13.46 -2.70
C LYS A 259 -23.69 -13.19 -3.66
N VAL A 260 -24.26 -12.00 -3.56
CA VAL A 260 -25.23 -11.44 -4.51
C VAL A 260 -24.48 -10.50 -5.46
N THR A 261 -24.64 -10.71 -6.76
CA THR A 261 -23.95 -9.89 -7.77
C THR A 261 -24.83 -8.72 -8.17
N VAL A 262 -24.28 -7.51 -8.03
CA VAL A 262 -24.85 -6.25 -8.50
C VAL A 262 -24.08 -5.84 -9.75
N GLY A 263 -24.75 -5.83 -10.90
CA GLY A 263 -24.19 -5.30 -12.13
C GLY A 263 -24.36 -3.79 -12.14
N ALA A 264 -23.30 -3.05 -12.43
CA ALA A 264 -23.39 -1.64 -12.77
C ALA A 264 -23.13 -1.50 -14.26
N ALA A 265 -24.18 -1.16 -15.00
CA ALA A 265 -24.05 -0.64 -16.34
C ALA A 265 -23.51 0.78 -16.19
N VAL A 266 -22.25 0.98 -16.56
CA VAL A 266 -21.61 2.29 -16.41
C VAL A 266 -21.13 2.73 -17.77
N GLY A 267 -21.67 3.85 -18.25
CA GLY A 267 -21.07 4.60 -19.34
C GLY A 267 -19.71 5.17 -18.90
N THR A 268 -19.10 6.01 -19.72
CA THR A 268 -17.79 6.64 -19.44
C THR A 268 -17.74 7.55 -18.20
N CYS A 269 -18.83 7.72 -17.45
CA CYS A 269 -18.90 8.58 -16.26
C CYS A 269 -18.30 7.88 -15.03
N ALA A 270 -17.11 8.31 -14.61
CA ALA A 270 -16.43 7.83 -13.40
C ALA A 270 -17.33 7.95 -12.14
N ASP A 271 -18.14 9.00 -12.10
CA ASP A 271 -19.06 9.33 -11.00
C ASP A 271 -19.99 8.20 -10.60
N HIS A 272 -20.62 7.53 -11.55
CA HIS A 272 -21.52 6.41 -11.23
C HIS A 272 -20.77 5.18 -10.74
N ARG A 273 -19.67 4.83 -11.41
CA ARG A 273 -18.85 3.67 -11.03
C ARG A 273 -18.37 3.83 -9.60
N ASP A 274 -17.85 5.01 -9.29
CA ASP A 274 -17.19 5.32 -8.03
C ASP A 274 -18.22 5.47 -6.90
N GLY A 275 -19.41 6.02 -7.18
CA GLY A 275 -20.54 6.03 -6.24
C GLY A 275 -21.02 4.63 -5.87
N ALA A 276 -21.27 3.77 -6.87
CA ALA A 276 -21.66 2.38 -6.65
C ALA A 276 -20.56 1.58 -5.91
N LEU A 277 -19.29 1.82 -6.24
CA LEU A 277 -18.15 1.19 -5.59
C LEU A 277 -18.05 1.59 -4.11
N THR A 278 -18.24 2.87 -3.79
CA THR A 278 -18.27 3.35 -2.41
C THR A 278 -19.38 2.69 -1.61
N ALA A 279 -20.59 2.60 -2.16
CA ALA A 279 -21.70 1.95 -1.48
C ALA A 279 -21.39 0.47 -1.18
N VAL A 280 -20.91 -0.27 -2.19
CA VAL A 280 -20.58 -1.70 -2.02
C VAL A 280 -19.41 -1.90 -1.04
N ARG A 281 -18.41 -1.01 -1.03
CA ARG A 281 -17.32 -1.05 -0.04
C ARG A 281 -17.83 -0.84 1.39
N LYS A 282 -18.73 0.14 1.59
CA LYS A 282 -19.31 0.44 2.91
C LYS A 282 -20.22 -0.70 3.39
N ILE A 283 -21.11 -1.19 2.52
CA ILE A 283 -22.02 -2.32 2.80
C ILE A 283 -21.25 -3.59 3.17
N ASN A 284 -20.13 -3.86 2.50
CA ASN A 284 -19.36 -5.09 2.73
C ASN A 284 -18.37 -5.01 3.89
N ASN A 285 -18.16 -3.84 4.51
CA ASN A 285 -17.11 -3.69 5.51
C ASN A 285 -17.31 -4.66 6.70
N ALA A 286 -16.21 -5.26 7.17
CA ALA A 286 -16.11 -6.30 8.20
C ALA A 286 -16.80 -7.66 7.96
N SER A 287 -18.03 -7.75 7.41
CA SER A 287 -18.67 -9.05 7.14
C SER A 287 -19.92 -9.05 6.24
N GLY A 288 -20.20 -7.98 5.49
CA GLY A 288 -21.48 -7.81 4.78
C GLY A 288 -22.66 -7.49 5.71
N PHE A 289 -23.89 -7.65 5.23
CA PHE A 289 -25.12 -7.38 5.98
C PHE A 289 -25.93 -8.65 6.24
N GLU A 290 -26.70 -8.65 7.34
CA GLU A 290 -27.53 -9.80 7.73
C GLU A 290 -28.93 -9.70 7.13
N VAL A 291 -29.44 -10.84 6.66
CA VAL A 291 -30.83 -11.03 6.20
C VAL A 291 -31.44 -12.26 6.88
N GLY A 292 -32.77 -12.30 7.00
CA GLY A 292 -33.50 -13.37 7.68
C GLY A 292 -34.03 -12.96 9.06
N TYR A 293 -35.10 -13.60 9.52
CA TYR A 293 -35.73 -13.33 10.83
C TYR A 293 -35.20 -14.26 11.92
N GLY A 294 -35.17 -15.58 11.68
CA GLY A 294 -34.59 -16.58 12.59
C GLY A 294 -33.14 -16.95 12.25
N ASP A 295 -32.93 -17.59 11.09
CA ASP A 295 -31.62 -18.02 10.60
C ASP A 295 -30.94 -16.90 9.81
N LYS A 296 -30.19 -16.05 10.51
CA LYS A 296 -29.52 -14.90 9.90
C LYS A 296 -28.39 -15.33 8.96
N THR A 297 -28.53 -14.98 7.69
CA THR A 297 -27.52 -15.22 6.65
C THR A 297 -26.78 -13.93 6.33
N LYS A 298 -25.45 -14.00 6.20
CA LYS A 298 -24.63 -12.85 5.79
C LYS A 298 -24.54 -12.75 4.28
N VAL A 299 -24.95 -11.61 3.75
CA VAL A 299 -24.96 -11.29 2.32
C VAL A 299 -23.88 -10.27 2.01
N HIS A 300 -23.15 -10.53 0.93
CA HIS A 300 -22.20 -9.58 0.36
C HIS A 300 -22.62 -9.17 -1.03
N PHE A 301 -22.42 -7.90 -1.36
CA PHE A 301 -22.57 -7.41 -2.73
C PHE A 301 -21.28 -7.53 -3.50
N ARG A 302 -21.35 -8.08 -4.71
CA ARG A 302 -20.25 -8.04 -5.67
C ARG A 302 -20.63 -7.07 -6.78
N LEU A 303 -19.90 -5.96 -6.87
CA LEU A 303 -20.07 -5.02 -7.97
C LEU A 303 -19.35 -5.55 -9.22
N LEU A 304 -20.04 -5.57 -10.36
CA LEU A 304 -19.46 -5.80 -11.67
C LEU A 304 -19.72 -4.60 -12.55
N SER A 305 -18.66 -3.91 -12.96
CA SER A 305 -18.75 -2.79 -13.90
C SER A 305 -18.80 -3.35 -15.33
N ILE A 306 -19.91 -3.13 -16.02
CA ILE A 306 -20.13 -3.48 -17.42
C ILE A 306 -19.96 -2.18 -18.21
N ILE A 307 -18.74 -1.94 -18.69
CA ILE A 307 -18.40 -0.72 -19.45
C ILE A 307 -18.50 -1.01 -20.94
N ALA A 308 -19.24 -0.17 -21.66
CA ALA A 308 -19.16 -0.11 -23.12
C ALA A 308 -19.30 1.34 -23.56
N GLY A 309 -18.19 1.98 -23.98
CA GLY A 309 -18.16 3.18 -24.83
C GLY A 309 -18.67 4.52 -24.27
N ARG A 310 -18.49 5.58 -25.07
CA ARG A 310 -19.02 6.94 -24.84
C ARG A 310 -20.32 7.11 -25.63
N SER A 311 -21.38 7.64 -25.02
CA SER A 311 -22.69 7.89 -25.66
C SER A 311 -22.61 8.81 -26.90
N THR A 312 -21.53 9.57 -27.04
CA THR A 312 -21.30 10.49 -28.16
C THR A 312 -20.65 9.84 -29.39
N MET A 313 -20.42 8.52 -29.43
CA MET A 313 -19.81 7.85 -30.60
C MET A 313 -20.73 6.79 -31.21
N GLU A 314 -21.20 7.09 -32.43
CA GLU A 314 -21.64 6.20 -33.52
C GLU A 314 -22.66 5.05 -33.27
N PRO A 315 -23.45 4.68 -34.30
CA PRO A 315 -24.38 3.54 -34.26
C PRO A 315 -23.76 2.19 -33.82
N GLU A 316 -22.43 2.07 -33.76
CA GLU A 316 -21.71 0.91 -33.23
C GLU A 316 -21.81 0.76 -31.70
N TYR A 317 -22.06 1.84 -30.95
CA TYR A 317 -22.20 1.82 -29.49
C TYR A 317 -23.39 0.95 -29.05
N GLU A 318 -24.55 1.12 -29.69
CA GLU A 318 -25.77 0.38 -29.34
C GLU A 318 -25.56 -1.13 -29.48
N ALA A 319 -25.03 -1.57 -30.62
CA ALA A 319 -24.78 -2.98 -30.89
C ALA A 319 -23.78 -3.58 -29.88
N THR A 320 -22.74 -2.83 -29.54
CA THR A 320 -21.70 -3.25 -28.59
C THR A 320 -22.22 -3.32 -27.16
N HIS A 321 -22.96 -2.29 -26.73
CA HIS A 321 -23.55 -2.21 -25.39
C HIS A 321 -24.56 -3.35 -25.18
N ARG A 322 -25.49 -3.57 -26.13
CA ARG A 322 -26.45 -4.68 -26.06
C ARG A 322 -25.76 -6.05 -26.07
N ALA A 323 -24.73 -6.24 -26.89
CA ALA A 323 -24.00 -7.51 -26.95
C ALA A 323 -23.26 -7.82 -25.64
N LEU A 324 -22.55 -6.84 -25.06
CA LEU A 324 -21.86 -7.00 -23.78
C LEU A 324 -22.85 -7.22 -22.63
N MET A 325 -23.97 -6.49 -22.61
CA MET A 325 -25.02 -6.66 -21.61
C MET A 325 -25.62 -8.06 -21.69
N ASN A 326 -26.06 -8.50 -22.87
CA ASN A 326 -26.63 -9.83 -23.07
C ASN A 326 -25.63 -10.94 -22.73
N SER A 327 -24.37 -10.80 -23.14
CA SER A 327 -23.31 -11.76 -22.79
C SER A 327 -23.05 -11.80 -21.29
N SER A 328 -23.03 -10.64 -20.62
CA SER A 328 -22.80 -10.55 -19.18
C SER A 328 -23.96 -11.17 -18.41
N LEU A 329 -25.20 -10.86 -18.77
CA LEU A 329 -26.41 -11.39 -18.14
C LEU A 329 -26.59 -12.89 -18.37
N ALA A 330 -26.14 -13.41 -19.53
CA ALA A 330 -26.17 -14.84 -19.81
C ALA A 330 -25.07 -15.63 -19.06
N THR A 331 -23.92 -15.00 -18.81
CA THR A 331 -22.75 -15.68 -18.22
C THR A 331 -22.68 -15.51 -16.70
N LEU A 332 -23.24 -14.41 -16.17
CA LEU A 332 -23.10 -14.00 -14.79
C LEU A 332 -24.47 -13.97 -14.10
N ASP A 333 -24.52 -14.49 -12.88
CA ASP A 333 -25.71 -14.50 -12.02
C ASP A 333 -25.91 -13.12 -11.36
N ILE A 334 -26.19 -12.10 -12.20
CA ILE A 334 -26.48 -10.73 -11.80
C ILE A 334 -27.93 -10.68 -11.31
N ALA A 335 -28.17 -10.14 -10.11
CA ALA A 335 -29.52 -10.04 -9.54
C ALA A 335 -30.11 -8.63 -9.68
N PHE A 336 -29.26 -7.62 -9.53
CA PHE A 336 -29.61 -6.20 -9.61
C PHE A 336 -28.76 -5.48 -10.65
N ILE A 337 -29.35 -4.52 -11.35
CA ILE A 337 -28.66 -3.67 -12.32
C ILE A 337 -28.77 -2.21 -11.86
N ILE A 338 -27.63 -1.54 -11.79
CA ILE A 338 -27.50 -0.09 -11.66
C ILE A 338 -27.40 0.45 -13.09
N GLY A 339 -28.39 1.22 -13.53
CA GLY A 339 -28.45 1.73 -14.89
C GLY A 339 -27.61 2.98 -15.12
N THR A 340 -27.39 3.33 -16.37
CA THR A 340 -26.68 4.54 -16.79
C THR A 340 -27.55 5.81 -16.68
N CYS A 341 -26.90 6.98 -16.69
CA CYS A 341 -27.54 8.26 -16.99
C CYS A 341 -27.34 8.53 -18.50
N GLU A 342 -28.31 9.18 -19.16
CA GLU A 342 -28.37 9.50 -20.61
C GLU A 342 -29.08 8.47 -21.54
N ALA A 343 -29.06 8.75 -22.86
CA ALA A 343 -29.72 8.00 -23.93
C ALA A 343 -29.34 6.51 -23.99
N ALA A 344 -28.18 6.13 -23.43
CA ALA A 344 -27.76 4.74 -23.32
C ALA A 344 -28.69 3.89 -22.43
N SER A 345 -29.43 4.50 -21.49
CA SER A 345 -30.37 3.81 -20.62
C SER A 345 -31.49 3.12 -21.41
N ALA A 346 -31.84 3.63 -22.59
CA ALA A 346 -32.85 3.03 -23.46
C ALA A 346 -32.49 1.59 -23.86
N TYR A 347 -31.21 1.24 -23.85
CA TYR A 347 -30.72 -0.11 -24.17
C TYR A 347 -30.76 -1.07 -22.97
N GLU A 348 -30.96 -0.54 -21.76
CA GLU A 348 -31.04 -1.25 -20.50
C GLU A 348 -32.50 -1.49 -20.07
N GLY A 349 -33.44 -0.65 -20.51
CA GLY A 349 -34.86 -0.74 -20.16
C GLY A 349 -35.53 -2.08 -20.54
N ASP A 350 -35.04 -2.74 -21.60
CA ASP A 350 -35.60 -4.00 -22.14
C ASP A 350 -35.11 -5.29 -21.44
N GLN A 351 -34.34 -5.19 -20.35
CA GLN A 351 -33.75 -6.38 -19.72
C GLN A 351 -34.77 -7.18 -18.90
N ASP A 352 -35.27 -8.28 -19.49
CA ASP A 352 -36.23 -9.17 -18.84
C ASP A 352 -35.63 -9.90 -17.62
N GLN A 353 -36.42 -9.99 -16.54
CA GLN A 353 -36.15 -10.74 -15.30
C GLN A 353 -35.07 -10.21 -14.35
N ARG A 354 -34.64 -8.94 -14.42
CA ARG A 354 -33.72 -8.33 -13.44
C ARG A 354 -34.23 -6.98 -12.96
N ILE A 355 -34.05 -6.71 -11.67
CA ILE A 355 -34.41 -5.40 -11.09
C ILE A 355 -33.36 -4.39 -11.55
N LEU A 356 -33.79 -3.40 -12.33
CA LEU A 356 -32.97 -2.33 -12.86
C LEU A 356 -33.37 -1.02 -12.18
N MET A 357 -32.40 -0.32 -11.60
CA MET A 357 -32.59 1.04 -11.09
C MET A 357 -31.83 2.03 -11.97
N ALA A 358 -32.58 2.75 -12.80
CA ALA A 358 -32.07 3.71 -13.78
C ALA A 358 -31.79 5.08 -13.15
N GLN A 359 -30.79 5.76 -13.70
CA GLN A 359 -30.41 7.13 -13.35
C GLN A 359 -30.95 8.10 -14.40
N VAL A 360 -32.28 8.06 -14.63
CA VAL A 360 -32.96 8.88 -15.65
C VAL A 360 -34.25 9.47 -15.09
N GLY A 361 -34.50 10.76 -15.38
CA GLY A 361 -35.62 11.49 -14.80
C GLY A 361 -36.87 11.65 -15.68
N TYR A 362 -36.80 11.47 -17.01
CA TYR A 362 -37.93 11.78 -17.90
C TYR A 362 -38.97 10.66 -18.00
N ASN A 363 -40.24 11.05 -18.15
CA ASN A 363 -41.40 10.16 -17.97
C ASN A 363 -41.50 9.12 -19.07
N GLU A 364 -41.21 9.51 -20.31
CA GLU A 364 -41.30 8.65 -21.49
C GLU A 364 -40.41 7.41 -21.35
N TYR A 365 -39.34 7.47 -20.56
CA TYR A 365 -38.47 6.33 -20.27
C TYR A 365 -39.16 5.25 -19.42
N TYR A 366 -40.13 5.60 -18.59
CA TYR A 366 -40.84 4.64 -17.74
C TYR A 366 -42.17 4.21 -18.37
N GLU A 367 -42.76 5.06 -19.22
CA GLU A 367 -44.03 4.82 -19.89
C GLU A 367 -43.88 3.97 -21.16
N ASN A 368 -42.78 4.12 -21.90
CA ASN A 368 -42.58 3.43 -23.18
C ASN A 368 -42.06 2.00 -23.05
N PHE A 369 -41.58 1.60 -21.88
CA PHE A 369 -41.01 0.28 -21.65
C PHE A 369 -42.01 -0.61 -20.89
N SER A 370 -42.21 -1.84 -21.39
CA SER A 370 -43.09 -2.81 -20.74
C SER A 370 -42.46 -3.53 -19.55
N ASN A 371 -41.20 -3.23 -19.20
CA ASN A 371 -40.46 -3.94 -18.17
C ASN A 371 -40.99 -3.61 -16.75
N PRO A 372 -41.62 -4.58 -16.05
CA PRO A 372 -42.16 -4.32 -14.74
C PRO A 372 -41.09 -4.16 -13.65
N LEU A 373 -39.82 -4.47 -13.94
CA LEU A 373 -38.69 -4.45 -13.01
C LEU A 373 -37.81 -3.19 -13.16
N LEU A 374 -38.24 -2.22 -13.96
CA LEU A 374 -37.59 -0.93 -14.14
C LEU A 374 -38.01 0.06 -13.04
N PHE A 375 -37.04 0.59 -12.31
CA PHE A 375 -37.19 1.62 -11.28
C PHE A 375 -36.28 2.81 -11.59
N GLY A 376 -36.60 4.00 -11.05
CA GLY A 376 -35.83 5.23 -11.27
C GLY A 376 -35.38 5.89 -9.99
N ILE A 377 -34.08 6.19 -9.84
CA ILE A 377 -33.57 6.88 -8.64
C ILE A 377 -33.71 8.41 -8.73
N HIS A 378 -33.68 8.96 -9.94
CA HIS A 378 -33.76 10.40 -10.17
C HIS A 378 -35.17 10.93 -9.96
N VAL A 379 -35.24 12.19 -9.54
CA VAL A 379 -36.51 12.91 -9.40
C VAL A 379 -37.09 13.15 -10.81
N PRO A 380 -38.42 13.08 -11.00
CA PRO A 380 -39.05 13.33 -12.29
C PRO A 380 -38.64 14.65 -12.93
N SER A 381 -38.25 14.63 -14.21
CA SER A 381 -37.81 15.82 -14.94
C SER A 381 -38.90 16.88 -15.08
N ASN A 382 -40.18 16.47 -15.13
CA ASN A 382 -41.33 17.35 -15.19
C ASN A 382 -41.59 18.10 -13.88
N GLU A 383 -41.07 17.61 -12.76
CA GLU A 383 -41.22 18.22 -11.42
C GLU A 383 -39.94 18.95 -10.97
N TYR A 384 -38.94 18.97 -11.85
CA TYR A 384 -37.57 19.34 -11.52
C TYR A 384 -37.39 20.81 -11.11
N SER A 385 -38.23 21.68 -11.66
CA SER A 385 -38.26 23.12 -11.39
C SER A 385 -39.26 23.51 -10.30
N PHE A 386 -40.05 22.58 -9.75
CA PHE A 386 -41.18 22.91 -8.89
C PHE A 386 -40.75 23.62 -7.61
N ASP A 387 -39.67 23.15 -6.98
CA ASP A 387 -39.18 23.80 -5.77
C ASP A 387 -38.69 25.23 -6.03
N ALA A 388 -37.93 25.42 -7.11
CA ALA A 388 -37.49 26.75 -7.55
C ALA A 388 -38.68 27.67 -7.85
N ILE A 389 -39.73 27.17 -8.50
CA ILE A 389 -40.96 27.92 -8.79
C ILE A 389 -41.72 28.29 -7.51
N ARG A 390 -41.84 27.39 -6.54
CA ARG A 390 -42.46 27.69 -5.23
C ARG A 390 -41.70 28.79 -4.50
N GLN A 391 -40.38 28.72 -4.52
CA GLN A 391 -39.53 29.74 -3.90
C GLN A 391 -39.69 31.11 -4.59
N VAL A 392 -39.75 31.14 -5.92
CA VAL A 392 -40.03 32.36 -6.68
C VAL A 392 -41.42 32.92 -6.35
N SER A 393 -42.45 32.08 -6.32
CA SER A 393 -43.81 32.50 -5.97
C SER A 393 -43.87 33.10 -4.56
N PHE A 394 -43.13 32.52 -3.60
CA PHE A 394 -43.02 33.07 -2.25
C PHE A 394 -42.23 34.39 -2.21
N ALA A 395 -41.10 34.47 -2.92
CA ALA A 395 -40.20 35.61 -2.90
C ALA A 395 -40.71 36.80 -3.72
N THR A 396 -41.47 36.56 -4.78
CA THR A 396 -42.00 37.57 -5.69
C THR A 396 -43.39 37.15 -6.19
N PRO A 397 -44.43 37.32 -5.36
CA PRO A 397 -45.80 36.95 -5.72
C PRO A 397 -46.26 37.66 -6.99
N GLY A 398 -46.83 36.91 -7.94
CA GLY A 398 -47.31 37.46 -9.21
C GLY A 398 -46.22 37.87 -10.20
N ALA A 399 -44.98 37.39 -10.05
CA ALA A 399 -43.92 37.63 -11.03
C ALA A 399 -44.30 37.08 -12.42
N LYS A 400 -43.90 37.83 -13.45
CA LYS A 400 -43.95 37.38 -14.84
C LYS A 400 -42.72 36.52 -15.13
N ILE A 401 -42.94 35.32 -15.65
CA ILE A 401 -41.88 34.37 -15.98
C ILE A 401 -41.74 34.18 -17.49
N ALA A 402 -40.50 34.00 -17.93
CA ALA A 402 -40.16 33.55 -19.26
C ALA A 402 -39.67 32.10 -19.21
N VAL A 403 -40.25 31.24 -20.05
CA VAL A 403 -39.85 29.85 -20.18
C VAL A 403 -39.37 29.62 -21.61
N ALA A 404 -38.14 29.14 -21.78
CA ALA A 404 -37.66 28.77 -23.11
C ALA A 404 -36.71 27.58 -23.09
N GLY A 405 -36.70 26.78 -24.16
CA GLY A 405 -35.83 25.61 -24.22
C GLY A 405 -35.99 24.77 -25.48
N ARG A 406 -35.35 23.60 -25.48
CA ARG A 406 -35.29 22.69 -26.63
C ARG A 406 -36.49 21.74 -26.69
N ASP A 407 -37.12 21.58 -27.85
CA ASP A 407 -38.23 20.63 -28.07
C ASP A 407 -37.75 19.19 -28.41
N ARG A 408 -36.58 19.04 -29.06
CA ARG A 408 -35.95 17.76 -29.43
C ARG A 408 -35.05 17.19 -28.33
N SER A 409 -35.60 17.08 -27.13
CA SER A 409 -35.02 16.34 -26.00
C SER A 409 -36.09 16.09 -24.96
N ASN A 410 -36.37 14.82 -24.63
CA ASN A 410 -37.39 14.50 -23.62
C ASN A 410 -37.06 15.15 -22.27
N TYR A 411 -35.78 15.24 -21.90
CA TYR A 411 -35.36 15.93 -20.68
C TYR A 411 -35.66 17.44 -20.72
N TYR A 412 -35.12 18.18 -21.69
CA TYR A 412 -35.30 19.64 -21.75
C TYR A 412 -36.77 20.03 -21.95
N ASN A 413 -37.48 19.29 -22.80
CA ASN A 413 -38.88 19.57 -23.11
C ASN A 413 -39.78 19.34 -21.88
N THR A 414 -39.71 18.17 -21.25
CA THR A 414 -40.57 17.88 -20.09
C THR A 414 -40.27 18.79 -18.90
N THR A 415 -39.01 19.19 -18.70
CA THR A 415 -38.62 20.10 -17.63
C THR A 415 -39.17 21.52 -17.80
N CYS A 416 -39.08 22.10 -19.00
CA CYS A 416 -39.62 23.44 -19.25
C CYS A 416 -41.15 23.45 -19.41
N ALA A 417 -41.73 22.41 -20.01
CA ALA A 417 -43.19 22.24 -20.04
C ALA A 417 -43.77 22.07 -18.62
N GLY A 418 -43.09 21.29 -17.77
CA GLY A 418 -43.39 21.16 -16.35
C GLY A 418 -43.31 22.50 -15.62
N ALA A 419 -42.24 23.26 -15.86
CA ALA A 419 -42.06 24.59 -15.28
C ALA A 419 -43.23 25.54 -15.63
N ALA A 420 -43.57 25.65 -16.92
CA ALA A 420 -44.64 26.53 -17.39
C ALA A 420 -46.01 26.11 -16.83
N SER A 421 -46.32 24.82 -16.85
CA SER A 421 -47.60 24.30 -16.35
C SER A 421 -47.76 24.49 -14.83
N TYR A 422 -46.70 24.28 -14.06
CA TYR A 422 -46.73 24.45 -12.61
C TYR A 422 -46.76 25.92 -12.20
N ALA A 423 -46.01 26.79 -12.87
CA ALA A 423 -46.05 28.22 -12.63
C ALA A 423 -47.45 28.83 -12.86
N ALA A 424 -48.12 28.39 -13.93
CA ALA A 424 -49.49 28.81 -14.27
C ALA A 424 -50.57 28.13 -13.42
N SER A 425 -50.21 27.23 -12.50
CA SER A 425 -51.19 26.52 -11.67
C SER A 425 -51.89 27.48 -10.69
N PRO A 426 -53.17 27.23 -10.35
CA PRO A 426 -53.94 28.10 -9.45
C PRO A 426 -53.30 28.28 -8.07
N ASP A 427 -52.51 27.30 -7.63
CA ASP A 427 -51.86 27.29 -6.32
C ASP A 427 -50.56 28.11 -6.28
N ILE A 428 -49.94 28.38 -7.44
CA ILE A 428 -48.67 29.10 -7.57
C ILE A 428 -48.86 30.56 -7.99
N GLY A 429 -49.81 30.84 -8.89
CA GLY A 429 -50.22 32.21 -9.23
C GLY A 429 -49.17 33.07 -9.92
N LEU A 430 -48.21 32.48 -10.66
CA LEU A 430 -47.28 33.20 -11.52
C LEU A 430 -47.83 33.35 -12.95
N GLU A 431 -47.42 34.40 -13.67
CA GLU A 431 -47.86 34.65 -15.05
C GLU A 431 -46.76 34.23 -16.03
N VAL A 432 -47.06 33.33 -16.99
CA VAL A 432 -46.13 32.98 -18.06
C VAL A 432 -46.22 34.04 -19.16
N ALA A 433 -45.33 35.03 -19.12
CA ALA A 433 -45.31 36.14 -20.07
C ALA A 433 -44.62 35.79 -21.39
N TYR A 434 -43.72 34.79 -21.38
CA TYR A 434 -43.03 34.30 -22.56
C TYR A 434 -42.88 32.78 -22.50
N TYR A 435 -43.16 32.11 -23.62
CA TYR A 435 -43.00 30.67 -23.78
C TYR A 435 -42.50 30.35 -25.18
N ASN A 436 -41.30 29.77 -25.30
CA ASN A 436 -40.74 29.36 -26.58
C ASN A 436 -39.96 28.04 -26.47
N MET A 437 -40.45 26.99 -27.13
CA MET A 437 -39.74 25.73 -27.28
C MET A 437 -39.31 25.57 -28.74
N TYR A 438 -38.00 25.60 -29.00
CA TYR A 438 -37.45 25.58 -30.37
C TYR A 438 -36.78 24.25 -30.71
N ASN A 439 -36.66 24.00 -32.00
CA ASN A 439 -35.95 22.84 -32.53
C ASN A 439 -34.45 23.12 -32.64
N PRO A 440 -33.59 22.52 -31.80
CA PRO A 440 -32.15 22.79 -31.82
C PRO A 440 -31.44 22.33 -33.11
N GLN A 441 -32.11 21.56 -33.97
CA GLN A 441 -31.57 21.07 -35.24
C GLN A 441 -32.02 21.90 -36.45
N GLU A 442 -32.96 22.83 -36.28
CA GLU A 442 -33.33 23.78 -37.33
C GLU A 442 -32.24 24.85 -37.48
N ASP A 443 -32.23 25.54 -38.62
CA ASP A 443 -31.37 26.70 -38.89
C ASP A 443 -32.31 27.87 -39.20
N SER A 444 -32.90 28.43 -38.13
CA SER A 444 -33.99 29.40 -38.24
C SER A 444 -33.55 30.72 -38.86
N ASN A 445 -32.25 31.05 -38.78
CA ASN A 445 -31.67 32.26 -39.37
C ASN A 445 -30.89 32.00 -40.67
N SER A 446 -30.90 30.75 -41.17
CA SER A 446 -30.28 30.33 -42.43
C SER A 446 -28.79 30.66 -42.53
N ASN A 447 -28.06 30.63 -41.41
CA ASN A 447 -26.63 30.94 -41.35
C ASN A 447 -25.73 29.70 -41.55
N GLY A 448 -26.32 28.53 -41.73
CA GLY A 448 -25.65 27.26 -41.94
C GLY A 448 -25.26 26.53 -40.64
N LEU A 449 -25.68 27.02 -39.48
CA LEU A 449 -25.52 26.38 -38.18
C LEU A 449 -26.88 25.98 -37.60
N PRO A 450 -26.99 24.82 -36.93
CA PRO A 450 -28.18 24.49 -36.16
C PRO A 450 -28.39 25.49 -35.01
N ASP A 451 -29.64 25.86 -34.73
CA ASP A 451 -30.06 26.80 -33.69
C ASP A 451 -29.48 26.42 -32.31
N GLY A 452 -29.31 25.13 -32.04
CA GLY A 452 -28.72 24.63 -30.80
C GLY A 452 -27.20 24.82 -30.66
N GLU A 453 -26.52 25.14 -31.76
CA GLU A 453 -25.08 25.41 -31.87
C GLU A 453 -24.80 26.86 -32.34
N ASP A 454 -25.85 27.68 -32.46
CA ASP A 454 -25.74 29.04 -32.97
C ASP A 454 -25.89 30.11 -31.88
N ALA A 455 -24.81 30.83 -31.63
CA ALA A 455 -24.80 31.95 -30.68
C ALA A 455 -25.70 33.12 -31.14
N ALA A 456 -25.87 33.35 -32.45
CA ALA A 456 -26.69 34.45 -32.96
C ALA A 456 -28.18 34.18 -32.73
N PHE A 457 -28.63 32.93 -32.96
CA PHE A 457 -29.96 32.48 -32.58
C PHE A 457 -30.18 32.64 -31.06
N ALA A 458 -29.25 32.15 -30.23
CA ALA A 458 -29.37 32.26 -28.78
C ALA A 458 -29.43 33.72 -28.28
N GLN A 459 -28.70 34.65 -28.90
CA GLN A 459 -28.80 36.08 -28.61
C GLN A 459 -30.16 36.66 -29.01
N THR A 460 -30.74 36.20 -30.12
CA THR A 460 -32.08 36.61 -30.56
C THR A 460 -33.13 36.13 -29.54
N LEU A 461 -33.03 34.88 -29.08
CA LEU A 461 -33.91 34.36 -28.04
C LEU A 461 -33.76 35.13 -26.71
N ALA A 462 -32.53 35.51 -26.35
CA ALA A 462 -32.26 36.34 -25.17
C ALA A 462 -32.88 37.73 -25.27
N GLN A 463 -32.90 38.31 -26.47
CA GLN A 463 -33.58 39.57 -26.77
C GLN A 463 -35.09 39.43 -26.57
N GLU A 464 -35.72 38.43 -27.19
CA GLU A 464 -37.16 38.20 -27.09
C GLU A 464 -37.61 38.01 -25.63
N ILE A 465 -36.81 37.30 -24.83
CA ILE A 465 -37.04 37.13 -23.39
C ILE A 465 -36.98 38.48 -22.67
N CYS A 466 -35.99 39.32 -22.98
CA CYS A 466 -35.86 40.64 -22.36
C CYS A 466 -37.04 41.56 -22.74
N ASP A 467 -37.51 41.49 -23.99
CA ASP A 467 -38.63 42.29 -24.49
C ASP A 467 -39.99 41.84 -23.93
N SER A 468 -40.08 40.66 -23.30
CA SER A 468 -41.34 40.07 -22.79
C SER A 468 -41.83 40.62 -21.44
N GLU A 469 -41.09 41.56 -20.82
CA GLU A 469 -41.32 42.06 -19.45
C GLU A 469 -41.25 40.99 -18.34
N ALA A 470 -40.79 39.77 -18.65
CA ALA A 470 -40.54 38.76 -17.63
C ALA A 470 -39.41 39.20 -16.70
N THR A 471 -39.58 38.98 -15.39
CA THR A 471 -38.58 39.27 -14.37
C THR A 471 -37.86 38.01 -13.88
N VAL A 472 -38.38 36.82 -14.23
CA VAL A 472 -37.80 35.53 -13.84
C VAL A 472 -37.66 34.63 -15.06
N TYR A 473 -36.47 34.06 -15.26
CA TYR A 473 -36.15 33.26 -16.46
C TYR A 473 -35.96 31.78 -16.08
N PHE A 474 -36.70 30.88 -16.74
CA PHE A 474 -36.58 29.43 -16.63
C PHE A 474 -36.18 28.82 -17.97
N LEU A 475 -34.94 28.34 -18.09
CA LEU A 475 -34.35 28.01 -19.38
C LEU A 475 -33.80 26.60 -19.46
N CYS A 476 -34.26 25.82 -20.44
CA CYS A 476 -33.87 24.44 -20.68
C CYS A 476 -32.99 24.35 -21.92
N VAL A 477 -31.77 24.87 -21.77
CA VAL A 477 -30.77 25.02 -22.84
C VAL A 477 -29.46 24.32 -22.46
N SER A 478 -28.56 24.16 -23.44
CA SER A 478 -27.21 23.64 -23.22
C SER A 478 -26.23 24.71 -22.72
N ALA A 479 -25.15 24.24 -22.11
CA ALA A 479 -24.15 25.07 -21.44
C ALA A 479 -23.21 25.81 -22.39
N ASP A 480 -22.81 25.15 -23.48
CA ASP A 480 -21.60 25.54 -24.20
C ASP A 480 -21.77 26.81 -25.03
N ILE A 481 -22.87 26.91 -25.79
CA ILE A 481 -23.08 28.01 -26.74
C ILE A 481 -24.29 28.84 -26.33
N GLU A 482 -25.44 28.21 -26.13
CA GLU A 482 -26.71 28.91 -25.88
C GLU A 482 -26.68 29.71 -24.58
N ALA A 483 -26.47 29.06 -23.43
CA ALA A 483 -26.48 29.75 -22.14
C ALA A 483 -25.44 30.90 -22.10
N ASN A 484 -24.24 30.66 -22.64
CA ASN A 484 -23.19 31.67 -22.72
C ASN A 484 -23.59 32.89 -23.57
N ALA A 485 -24.12 32.65 -24.77
CA ALA A 485 -24.55 33.70 -25.67
C ALA A 485 -25.73 34.51 -25.10
N MET A 486 -26.66 33.86 -24.41
CA MET A 486 -27.79 34.52 -23.75
C MET A 486 -27.32 35.44 -22.61
N PHE A 487 -26.40 34.98 -21.75
CA PHE A 487 -25.87 35.81 -20.67
C PHE A 487 -25.03 36.99 -21.18
N ASP A 488 -24.17 36.76 -22.17
CA ASP A 488 -23.35 37.82 -22.75
C ASP A 488 -24.25 38.91 -23.39
N TYR A 489 -25.40 38.52 -23.96
CA TYR A 489 -26.41 39.47 -24.46
C TYR A 489 -27.04 40.30 -23.34
N TRP A 490 -27.52 39.65 -22.27
CA TRP A 490 -28.18 40.36 -21.16
C TRP A 490 -27.23 41.32 -20.44
N GLU A 491 -25.97 40.92 -20.24
CA GLU A 491 -24.93 41.77 -19.62
C GLU A 491 -24.65 43.02 -20.48
N LYS A 492 -24.61 42.86 -21.81
CA LYS A 492 -24.33 43.97 -22.73
C LYS A 492 -25.50 44.95 -22.87
N ASN A 493 -26.74 44.48 -22.71
CA ASN A 493 -27.96 45.24 -22.99
C ASN A 493 -28.74 45.66 -21.73
N GLU A 494 -28.16 45.52 -20.53
CA GLU A 494 -28.78 45.91 -19.25
C GLU A 494 -30.11 45.17 -18.94
N CYS A 495 -30.25 43.93 -19.42
CA CYS A 495 -31.39 43.07 -19.11
C CYS A 495 -31.11 42.31 -17.80
N GLU A 496 -31.56 42.83 -16.65
CA GLU A 496 -31.29 42.22 -15.33
C GLU A 496 -32.48 41.40 -14.80
N PRO A 497 -32.48 40.06 -14.91
CA PRO A 497 -33.50 39.24 -14.28
C PRO A 497 -33.41 39.27 -12.74
N SER A 498 -34.58 39.26 -12.10
CA SER A 498 -34.70 39.09 -10.65
C SER A 498 -34.32 37.68 -10.21
N ALA A 499 -34.67 36.66 -10.99
CA ALA A 499 -34.23 35.29 -10.73
C ALA A 499 -33.96 34.53 -12.04
N VAL A 500 -32.96 33.65 -12.03
CA VAL A 500 -32.63 32.79 -13.18
C VAL A 500 -32.48 31.35 -12.72
N TRP A 501 -33.18 30.46 -13.44
CA TRP A 501 -33.06 29.02 -13.34
C TRP A 501 -32.71 28.48 -14.73
N MET A 502 -31.65 27.69 -14.85
CA MET A 502 -31.34 27.00 -16.10
C MET A 502 -30.92 25.56 -15.83
N THR A 503 -31.20 24.63 -16.74
CA THR A 503 -30.71 23.23 -16.63
C THR A 503 -29.20 23.11 -16.44
N THR A 504 -28.44 24.16 -16.79
CA THR A 504 -27.00 24.23 -16.69
C THR A 504 -26.48 24.84 -15.38
N THR A 505 -27.35 25.41 -14.53
CA THR A 505 -26.96 25.97 -13.22
C THR A 505 -26.53 24.88 -12.21
N THR A 506 -26.49 23.62 -12.64
CA THR A 506 -25.99 22.44 -11.92
C THR A 506 -24.49 22.23 -12.01
N GLN A 507 -23.83 22.86 -12.98
CA GLN A 507 -22.42 22.64 -13.28
C GLN A 507 -21.55 23.73 -12.65
N ALA A 508 -20.30 23.39 -12.29
CA ALA A 508 -19.36 24.34 -11.69
C ALA A 508 -19.14 25.59 -12.56
N TRP A 509 -19.19 25.45 -13.89
CA TRP A 509 -19.13 26.58 -14.81
C TRP A 509 -20.35 27.50 -14.67
N GLY A 510 -21.56 26.93 -14.55
CA GLY A 510 -22.83 27.65 -14.51
C GLY A 510 -22.97 28.45 -13.23
N LEU A 511 -22.54 27.90 -12.10
CA LEU A 511 -22.52 28.66 -10.84
C LEU A 511 -21.45 29.76 -10.83
N ASN A 512 -20.24 29.50 -11.34
CA ASN A 512 -19.15 30.48 -11.36
C ASN A 512 -19.39 31.64 -12.32
N ARG A 513 -19.98 31.39 -13.51
CA ARG A 513 -20.24 32.45 -14.51
C ARG A 513 -21.38 33.39 -14.08
N LEU A 514 -22.27 32.92 -13.20
CA LEU A 514 -23.48 33.66 -12.81
C LEU A 514 -23.38 34.41 -11.49
N GLN A 515 -22.33 34.17 -10.70
CA GLN A 515 -22.09 34.83 -9.42
C GLN A 515 -22.07 36.37 -9.55
N GLY A 516 -23.00 37.03 -8.84
CA GLY A 516 -23.08 38.49 -8.74
C GLY A 516 -23.86 39.19 -9.86
N ARG A 517 -24.50 38.45 -10.77
CA ARG A 517 -25.15 38.99 -11.98
C ARG A 517 -26.68 38.91 -11.99
N SER A 518 -27.29 38.24 -11.02
CA SER A 518 -28.74 38.27 -10.75
C SER A 518 -29.00 38.28 -9.24
N LYS A 519 -30.21 38.70 -8.82
CA LYS A 519 -30.56 38.77 -7.39
C LYS A 519 -30.77 37.38 -6.76
N TYR A 520 -31.32 36.44 -7.53
CA TYR A 520 -31.50 35.05 -7.13
C TYR A 520 -31.03 34.10 -8.23
N LEU A 521 -30.06 33.25 -7.90
CA LEU A 521 -29.66 32.12 -8.74
C LEU A 521 -30.31 30.85 -8.20
N LEU A 522 -31.14 30.23 -9.02
CA LEU A 522 -31.87 29.03 -8.65
C LEU A 522 -31.15 27.81 -9.22
N GLY A 523 -30.98 26.81 -8.35
CA GLY A 523 -30.28 25.58 -8.69
C GLY A 523 -31.18 24.68 -9.52
N ALA A 524 -30.62 24.04 -10.53
CA ALA A 524 -31.33 23.06 -11.34
C ALA A 524 -30.88 21.64 -11.04
N GLY A 525 -30.26 21.37 -9.89
CA GLY A 525 -29.62 20.07 -9.64
C GLY A 525 -30.48 19.15 -8.81
N GLN A 526 -30.20 17.84 -8.88
CA GLN A 526 -31.04 16.88 -8.16
C GLN A 526 -30.75 16.88 -6.67
N TRP A 527 -29.56 17.27 -6.23
CA TRP A 527 -29.13 17.14 -4.84
C TRP A 527 -28.06 18.19 -4.53
N HIS A 528 -27.88 18.52 -3.26
CA HIS A 528 -26.86 19.45 -2.80
C HIS A 528 -26.18 18.94 -1.52
N ARG A 529 -24.87 19.20 -1.38
CA ARG A 529 -24.05 18.74 -0.25
C ARG A 529 -24.50 19.22 1.13
N GLN A 530 -25.22 20.34 1.17
CA GLN A 530 -25.74 20.94 2.41
C GLN A 530 -27.08 20.35 2.84
N PHE A 531 -27.64 19.40 2.09
CA PHE A 531 -28.86 18.74 2.50
C PHE A 531 -28.65 17.97 3.81
N PRO A 532 -29.57 18.09 4.79
CA PRO A 532 -29.40 17.52 6.12
C PRO A 532 -29.79 16.03 6.14
N TYR A 533 -29.42 15.29 5.10
CA TYR A 533 -29.76 13.87 4.94
C TYR A 533 -28.56 13.02 5.31
N ASP A 534 -28.81 11.97 6.09
CA ASP A 534 -27.84 11.02 6.59
C ASP A 534 -28.21 9.57 6.21
N ASP A 535 -27.28 8.64 6.43
CA ASP A 535 -27.55 7.21 6.37
C ASP A 535 -26.70 6.42 7.38
N GLU A 536 -26.75 5.08 7.34
CA GLU A 536 -26.01 4.24 8.30
C GLU A 536 -24.48 4.30 8.15
N PHE A 537 -23.96 4.92 7.08
CA PHE A 537 -22.54 4.97 6.73
C PHE A 537 -21.92 6.37 6.73
N PHE A 538 -22.72 7.42 6.53
CA PHE A 538 -22.27 8.81 6.43
C PHE A 538 -23.22 9.76 7.18
N THR A 539 -22.64 10.76 7.85
CA THR A 539 -23.42 11.72 8.65
C THR A 539 -24.13 12.77 7.81
N ASP A 540 -23.58 13.12 6.66
CA ASP A 540 -24.15 14.08 5.72
C ASP A 540 -23.51 13.94 4.33
N GLY A 541 -24.05 14.70 3.37
CA GLY A 541 -23.54 14.75 2.00
C GLY A 541 -22.08 15.18 1.85
N ALA A 542 -21.58 16.03 2.75
CA ALA A 542 -20.20 16.51 2.70
C ALA A 542 -19.22 15.43 3.16
N ASP A 543 -19.59 14.61 4.14
CA ASP A 543 -18.81 13.46 4.61
C ASP A 543 -18.63 12.42 3.48
N LEU A 544 -19.70 12.09 2.75
CA LEU A 544 -19.61 11.20 1.57
C LEU A 544 -18.73 11.80 0.48
N GLN A 545 -18.88 13.09 0.17
CA GLN A 545 -18.05 13.75 -0.83
C GLN A 545 -16.57 13.78 -0.41
N ALA A 546 -16.26 14.04 0.86
CA ALA A 546 -14.90 14.04 1.38
C ALA A 546 -14.28 12.63 1.29
N PHE A 547 -15.04 11.60 1.66
CA PHE A 547 -14.61 10.21 1.53
C PHE A 547 -14.30 9.84 0.08
N ASN A 548 -15.19 10.17 -0.86
CA ASN A 548 -14.99 9.87 -2.28
C ASN A 548 -13.88 10.71 -2.90
N ALA A 549 -13.72 11.99 -2.51
CA ALA A 549 -12.63 12.83 -2.98
C ALA A 549 -11.27 12.27 -2.55
N ALA A 550 -11.16 11.79 -1.30
CA ALA A 550 -9.97 11.11 -0.81
C ALA A 550 -9.72 9.78 -1.54
N ALA A 551 -10.77 9.05 -1.92
CA ALA A 551 -10.66 7.74 -2.58
C ALA A 551 -10.37 7.81 -4.08
N PHE A 552 -10.87 8.82 -4.80
CA PHE A 552 -10.86 8.88 -6.27
C PHE A 552 -10.17 10.11 -6.86
N ASN A 553 -9.69 11.05 -6.04
CA ASN A 553 -8.92 12.22 -6.46
C ASN A 553 -9.66 13.20 -7.39
N TYR A 554 -10.98 13.35 -7.21
CA TYR A 554 -11.78 14.40 -7.84
C TYR A 554 -12.99 14.75 -6.97
N THR A 555 -13.62 15.91 -7.16
CA THR A 555 -14.81 16.32 -6.40
C THR A 555 -16.05 15.61 -6.93
N PRO A 556 -16.71 14.75 -6.14
CA PRO A 556 -17.86 13.97 -6.61
C PRO A 556 -19.08 14.82 -6.89
N SER A 557 -19.75 14.54 -8.01
CA SER A 557 -21.01 15.21 -8.39
C SER A 557 -22.23 14.59 -7.69
N TYR A 558 -23.41 15.16 -7.94
CA TYR A 558 -24.64 14.55 -7.43
C TYR A 558 -24.93 13.17 -8.06
N ASP A 559 -24.39 12.89 -9.25
CA ASP A 559 -24.50 11.59 -9.91
C ASP A 559 -23.76 10.51 -9.12
N THR A 560 -22.64 10.86 -8.47
CA THR A 560 -21.97 9.96 -7.53
C THR A 560 -22.87 9.61 -6.35
N VAL A 561 -23.59 10.60 -5.80
CA VAL A 561 -24.49 10.39 -4.65
C VAL A 561 -25.70 9.55 -5.05
N ALA A 562 -26.31 9.84 -6.21
CA ALA A 562 -27.41 9.06 -6.76
C ALA A 562 -27.00 7.59 -6.98
N SER A 563 -25.84 7.37 -7.60
CA SER A 563 -25.33 6.02 -7.87
C SER A 563 -24.90 5.27 -6.61
N TYR A 564 -24.45 5.98 -5.56
CA TYR A 564 -24.19 5.41 -4.24
C TYR A 564 -25.49 4.94 -3.57
N THR A 565 -26.58 5.71 -3.71
CA THR A 565 -27.85 5.39 -3.06
C THR A 565 -28.50 4.13 -3.63
N ILE A 566 -28.25 3.77 -4.89
CA ILE A 566 -28.87 2.59 -5.51
C ILE A 566 -28.51 1.28 -4.78
N PRO A 567 -27.23 0.89 -4.57
CA PRO A 567 -26.89 -0.28 -3.77
C PRO A 567 -27.38 -0.19 -2.33
N TYR A 568 -27.40 1.00 -1.73
CA TYR A 568 -27.93 1.19 -0.38
C TYR A 568 -29.42 0.83 -0.31
N VAL A 569 -30.23 1.30 -1.27
CA VAL A 569 -31.65 0.95 -1.38
C VAL A 569 -31.83 -0.56 -1.62
N PHE A 570 -31.00 -1.20 -2.44
CA PHE A 570 -31.04 -2.66 -2.62
C PHE A 570 -30.73 -3.43 -1.33
N MET A 571 -29.76 -2.97 -0.54
CA MET A 571 -29.48 -3.57 0.77
C MET A 571 -30.69 -3.44 1.69
N GLN A 572 -31.29 -2.25 1.81
CA GLN A 572 -32.46 -2.04 2.67
C GLN A 572 -33.68 -2.83 2.17
N HIS A 573 -33.86 -2.92 0.85
CA HIS A 573 -34.86 -3.77 0.22
C HIS A 573 -34.68 -5.24 0.62
N LEU A 574 -33.47 -5.78 0.53
CA LEU A 574 -33.20 -7.17 0.92
C LEU A 574 -33.38 -7.40 2.42
N LYS A 575 -32.87 -6.49 3.28
CA LYS A 575 -33.11 -6.56 4.74
C LYS A 575 -34.60 -6.62 5.05
N ARG A 576 -35.43 -5.83 4.35
CA ARG A 576 -36.88 -5.78 4.53
C ARG A 576 -37.58 -7.01 3.95
N ALA A 577 -37.26 -7.40 2.73
CA ALA A 577 -37.90 -8.53 2.06
C ALA A 577 -37.61 -9.84 2.80
N PHE A 578 -36.37 -10.06 3.23
CA PHE A 578 -35.96 -11.26 3.98
C PHE A 578 -36.33 -11.23 5.46
N ALA A 579 -36.91 -10.15 5.97
CA ALA A 579 -37.60 -10.21 7.25
C ALA A 579 -38.83 -11.14 7.19
N ASP A 580 -39.39 -11.33 5.98
CA ASP A 580 -40.53 -12.23 5.75
C ASP A 580 -40.12 -13.62 5.19
N PHE A 581 -38.83 -13.84 4.88
CA PHE A 581 -38.31 -15.11 4.34
C PHE A 581 -37.41 -15.81 5.38
N ASP A 582 -37.85 -16.96 5.89
CA ASP A 582 -37.00 -17.90 6.67
C ASP A 582 -36.38 -18.95 5.71
N SER A 583 -35.46 -18.52 4.83
CA SER A 583 -34.68 -19.43 3.98
C SER A 583 -33.19 -19.09 4.03
N PRO A 584 -32.30 -20.07 4.29
CA PRO A 584 -30.85 -19.85 4.29
C PRO A 584 -30.27 -19.67 2.89
N ASP A 585 -31.02 -20.01 1.82
CA ASP A 585 -30.56 -19.84 0.44
C ASP A 585 -31.12 -18.56 -0.20
N VAL A 586 -30.37 -17.47 -0.01
CA VAL A 586 -30.66 -16.15 -0.59
C VAL A 586 -30.75 -16.21 -2.12
N ARG A 587 -29.98 -17.08 -2.80
CA ARG A 587 -29.97 -17.13 -4.27
C ARG A 587 -31.21 -17.81 -4.84
N GLU A 588 -31.70 -18.85 -4.17
CA GLU A 588 -32.93 -19.51 -4.58
C GLU A 588 -34.12 -18.56 -4.49
N VAL A 589 -34.27 -17.85 -3.37
CA VAL A 589 -35.35 -16.87 -3.16
C VAL A 589 -35.33 -15.77 -4.22
N MET A 590 -34.13 -15.27 -4.58
CA MET A 590 -33.98 -14.26 -5.64
C MET A 590 -34.46 -14.75 -7.03
N ARG A 591 -34.50 -16.08 -7.27
CA ARG A 591 -34.97 -16.66 -8.53
C ARG A 591 -36.43 -17.09 -8.48
N SER A 592 -36.87 -17.69 -7.38
CA SER A 592 -38.21 -18.28 -7.25
C SER A 592 -39.28 -17.27 -6.80
N GLU A 593 -38.91 -16.26 -6.01
CA GLU A 593 -39.83 -15.32 -5.36
C GLU A 593 -39.72 -13.89 -5.92
N TYR A 594 -39.36 -13.76 -7.20
CA TYR A 594 -39.07 -12.47 -7.85
C TYR A 594 -40.22 -11.45 -7.78
N GLU A 595 -41.48 -11.91 -7.96
CA GLU A 595 -42.65 -11.03 -7.97
C GLU A 595 -42.92 -10.40 -6.60
N ARG A 596 -42.59 -11.15 -5.54
CA ARG A 596 -42.70 -10.68 -4.16
C ARG A 596 -41.59 -9.67 -3.84
N LEU A 597 -40.37 -9.94 -4.29
CA LEU A 597 -39.25 -9.00 -4.20
C LEU A 597 -39.57 -7.69 -4.93
N ARG A 598 -40.12 -7.75 -6.16
CA ARG A 598 -40.56 -6.57 -6.92
C ARG A 598 -41.58 -5.72 -6.15
N ARG A 599 -42.67 -6.31 -5.66
CA ARG A 599 -43.72 -5.58 -4.91
C ARG A 599 -43.21 -4.99 -3.59
N SER A 600 -42.28 -5.69 -2.94
CA SER A 600 -41.63 -5.17 -1.72
C SER A 600 -40.73 -3.97 -2.02
N LEU A 601 -40.18 -3.84 -3.23
CA LEU A 601 -39.42 -2.66 -3.64
C LEU A 601 -40.35 -1.49 -3.98
N GLU A 602 -41.48 -1.74 -4.66
CA GLU A 602 -42.47 -0.69 -5.00
C GLU A 602 -43.05 0.02 -3.78
N SER A 603 -43.25 -0.72 -2.69
CA SER A 603 -43.75 -0.17 -1.41
C SER A 603 -42.66 0.28 -0.45
N LEU A 604 -41.38 0.22 -0.88
CA LEU A 604 -40.25 0.58 -0.03
C LEU A 604 -40.14 2.09 0.11
N VAL A 605 -39.98 2.54 1.35
CA VAL A 605 -39.63 3.93 1.69
C VAL A 605 -38.36 3.91 2.51
N VAL A 606 -37.32 4.59 2.04
CA VAL A 606 -35.99 4.60 2.67
C VAL A 606 -35.49 6.02 2.80
N GLU A 607 -34.98 6.36 3.98
CA GLU A 607 -34.20 7.58 4.20
C GLU A 607 -32.74 7.31 3.82
N THR A 608 -32.17 8.18 2.99
CA THR A 608 -30.83 8.01 2.43
C THR A 608 -30.11 9.35 2.39
N ILE A 609 -28.79 9.35 2.19
CA ILE A 609 -28.00 10.56 1.99
C ILE A 609 -28.40 11.36 0.73
N TYR A 610 -28.98 10.70 -0.27
CA TYR A 610 -29.57 11.37 -1.44
C TYR A 610 -30.92 12.01 -1.10
N GLY A 611 -31.44 11.79 0.11
CA GLY A 611 -32.77 12.14 0.59
C GLY A 611 -33.73 10.96 0.52
N ARG A 612 -34.98 11.21 0.90
CA ARG A 612 -36.03 10.18 0.94
C ARG A 612 -36.26 9.56 -0.44
N VAL A 613 -36.26 8.22 -0.49
CA VAL A 613 -36.55 7.43 -1.69
C VAL A 613 -37.88 6.71 -1.51
N ALA A 614 -38.84 6.99 -2.40
CA ALA A 614 -40.14 6.32 -2.45
C ALA A 614 -40.62 6.27 -3.91
N PHE A 615 -41.29 5.20 -4.31
CA PHE A 615 -41.69 5.00 -5.70
C PHE A 615 -43.18 5.27 -5.93
N ASN A 616 -43.51 5.90 -7.06
CA ASN A 616 -44.89 6.01 -7.54
C ASN A 616 -45.31 4.81 -8.40
N ASP A 617 -46.52 4.84 -8.97
CA ASP A 617 -47.04 3.77 -9.84
C ASP A 617 -46.19 3.52 -11.11
N LEU A 618 -45.44 4.55 -11.54
CA LEU A 618 -44.47 4.47 -12.64
C LEU A 618 -43.05 4.10 -12.16
N LYS A 619 -42.90 3.74 -10.88
CA LYS A 619 -41.64 3.31 -10.23
C LYS A 619 -40.55 4.38 -10.25
N ARG A 620 -40.95 5.64 -10.28
CA ARG A 620 -40.06 6.81 -10.20
C ARG A 620 -39.93 7.29 -8.77
N ASN A 621 -38.75 7.78 -8.42
CA ASN A 621 -38.49 8.33 -7.09
C ASN A 621 -39.23 9.66 -6.89
N VAL A 622 -40.27 9.63 -6.06
CA VAL A 622 -41.08 10.79 -5.63
C VAL A 622 -40.94 11.06 -4.13
N GLY A 623 -39.89 10.50 -3.50
CA GLY A 623 -39.69 10.64 -2.06
C GLY A 623 -39.37 12.07 -1.62
N ARG A 624 -38.90 12.92 -2.56
CA ARG A 624 -38.53 14.32 -2.34
C ARG A 624 -38.55 15.14 -3.62
N ASP A 625 -38.46 16.45 -3.45
CA ASP A 625 -38.23 17.42 -4.52
C ASP A 625 -36.75 17.58 -4.88
N ALA A 626 -36.46 18.20 -6.03
CA ALA A 626 -35.12 18.55 -6.50
C ALA A 626 -34.47 19.68 -5.67
N ALA A 627 -33.16 19.92 -5.86
CA ALA A 627 -32.47 21.02 -5.18
C ALA A 627 -32.78 22.36 -5.85
N GLY A 628 -33.78 23.08 -5.33
CA GLY A 628 -34.22 24.38 -5.86
C GLY A 628 -33.22 25.52 -5.75
N VAL A 629 -32.19 25.40 -4.88
CA VAL A 629 -31.09 26.38 -4.74
C VAL A 629 -29.76 25.65 -4.61
N GLN A 630 -28.80 26.03 -5.45
CA GLN A 630 -27.44 25.53 -5.42
C GLN A 630 -26.50 26.74 -5.42
N GLY A 631 -26.12 27.22 -4.24
CA GLY A 631 -25.23 28.35 -4.08
C GLY A 631 -24.79 28.48 -2.62
N ASP A 632 -23.51 28.77 -2.37
CA ASP A 632 -22.93 28.90 -1.02
C ASP A 632 -23.42 30.16 -0.25
N THR A 633 -24.55 30.75 -0.63
CA THR A 633 -25.10 31.94 0.04
C THR A 633 -26.21 31.59 1.02
N PHE A 634 -25.89 30.75 2.01
CA PHE A 634 -26.53 30.81 3.32
C PHE A 634 -25.45 30.52 4.37
N SER A 635 -24.91 31.58 4.98
CA SER A 635 -24.17 31.41 6.24
C SER A 635 -25.16 31.05 7.32
N SER A 636 -24.96 29.88 7.93
CA SER A 636 -25.71 29.33 9.05
C SER A 636 -25.45 30.06 10.38
N ASP A 637 -25.10 31.34 10.35
CA ASP A 637 -24.94 32.17 11.54
C ASP A 637 -25.68 33.48 11.30
N GLY A 638 -26.73 33.72 12.10
CA GLY A 638 -27.50 34.96 12.11
C GLY A 638 -26.70 36.17 12.58
N GLN A 639 -25.64 36.54 11.86
CA GLN A 639 -24.89 37.78 12.06
C GLN A 639 -24.86 38.61 10.78
N ALA A 640 -25.31 39.85 10.94
CA ALA A 640 -25.49 40.84 9.91
C ALA A 640 -24.20 41.14 9.13
N CYS A 641 -24.31 41.16 7.79
CA CYS A 641 -23.38 41.92 6.95
C CYS A 641 -23.46 43.40 7.33
N LYS A 642 -22.41 43.92 7.95
CA LYS A 642 -22.13 45.36 7.98
C LYS A 642 -21.30 45.70 6.75
N VAL A 643 -21.88 46.49 5.85
CA VAL A 643 -21.15 47.26 4.83
C VAL A 643 -20.15 48.17 5.53
N CYS A 644 -18.97 48.38 4.94
CA CYS A 644 -18.16 49.57 5.20
C CYS A 644 -17.58 50.14 3.90
N PRO A 645 -17.30 51.46 3.88
CA PRO A 645 -17.65 52.33 2.76
C PRO A 645 -16.46 52.99 2.05
N ALA A 646 -16.65 53.18 0.74
CA ALA A 646 -16.17 54.25 -0.14
C ALA A 646 -14.67 54.40 -0.49
N LEU A 647 -14.49 54.62 -1.81
CA LEU A 647 -13.38 55.19 -2.59
C LEU A 647 -12.29 54.19 -3.02
N SER A 648 -11.85 54.10 -4.28
CA SER A 648 -12.01 54.98 -5.46
C SER A 648 -11.54 54.27 -6.74
N THR A 649 -12.38 54.20 -7.78
CA THR A 649 -12.04 54.02 -9.23
C THR A 649 -11.20 52.80 -9.68
N PRO A 650 -11.29 52.42 -10.98
CA PRO A 650 -11.20 51.03 -11.43
C PRO A 650 -9.86 50.71 -12.11
N ALA A 651 -9.11 49.78 -11.54
CA ALA A 651 -8.18 48.84 -12.17
C ALA A 651 -7.28 48.28 -11.05
N GLU A 652 -7.17 46.95 -10.98
CA GLU A 652 -6.19 46.23 -10.15
C GLU A 652 -6.34 46.36 -8.61
N ALA A 653 -6.99 45.36 -8.00
CA ALA A 653 -6.60 44.74 -6.73
C ALA A 653 -7.67 43.73 -6.28
N ARG A 654 -7.56 42.47 -6.73
CA ARG A 654 -8.07 41.34 -5.94
C ARG A 654 -6.85 40.68 -5.32
N ASP A 655 -6.54 41.06 -4.09
CA ASP A 655 -5.52 40.41 -3.27
C ASP A 655 -5.99 38.98 -2.95
N VAL A 656 -5.48 38.02 -3.71
CA VAL A 656 -5.40 36.63 -3.27
C VAL A 656 -4.16 36.54 -2.39
N CYS A 657 -4.33 36.29 -1.10
CA CYS A 657 -3.21 35.95 -0.24
C CYS A 657 -2.73 34.54 -0.63
N ILE A 658 -1.67 34.46 -1.44
CA ILE A 658 -0.93 33.22 -1.66
C ILE A 658 0.06 33.08 -0.50
N SER A 659 -0.20 32.15 0.42
CA SER A 659 0.87 31.71 1.32
C SER A 659 1.69 30.66 0.58
N VAL A 660 2.93 30.98 0.22
CA VAL A 660 3.88 29.98 -0.25
C VAL A 660 4.42 29.28 0.99
N SER A 661 4.10 27.99 1.17
CA SER A 661 4.75 27.20 2.20
C SER A 661 6.08 26.71 1.65
N ASP A 662 7.17 27.14 2.28
CA ASP A 662 8.51 26.68 1.98
C ASP A 662 8.60 25.19 2.33
N GLY A 663 8.65 24.30 1.34
CA GLY A 663 8.83 22.85 1.52
C GLY A 663 10.23 22.47 2.04
N THR A 664 10.67 23.10 3.12
CA THR A 664 11.97 22.92 3.79
C THR A 664 11.95 21.71 4.72
N LEU A 665 13.13 21.19 5.04
CA LEU A 665 13.28 20.07 5.97
C LEU A 665 12.94 20.51 7.39
N ASP A 666 12.01 19.78 8.02
CA ASP A 666 11.67 19.95 9.43
C ASP A 666 12.92 19.92 10.34
N SER A 667 12.89 20.72 11.40
CA SER A 667 14.00 20.82 12.36
C SER A 667 14.39 19.48 13.00
N TRP A 668 13.42 18.58 13.24
CA TRP A 668 13.71 17.26 13.83
C TRP A 668 14.46 16.34 12.84
N VAL A 669 14.22 16.50 11.53
CA VAL A 669 14.87 15.73 10.46
C VAL A 669 16.34 16.14 10.36
N ARG A 670 16.62 17.45 10.39
CA ARG A 670 17.99 17.98 10.46
C ARG A 670 18.71 17.48 11.73
N GLY A 671 18.01 17.50 12.87
CA GLY A 671 18.51 16.96 14.13
C GLY A 671 18.88 15.48 14.07
N LEU A 672 18.07 14.66 13.40
CA LEU A 672 18.37 13.25 13.14
C LEU A 672 19.65 13.10 12.32
N GLY A 673 19.77 13.84 11.20
CA GLY A 673 20.97 13.81 10.35
C GLY A 673 22.25 14.15 11.12
N TYR A 674 22.23 15.21 11.93
CA TYR A 674 23.38 15.58 12.78
C TYR A 674 23.74 14.52 13.80
N THR A 675 22.74 13.83 14.35
CA THR A 675 22.96 12.72 15.28
C THR A 675 23.68 11.56 14.60
N LEU A 676 23.27 11.20 13.38
CA LEU A 676 23.93 10.15 12.58
C LEU A 676 25.40 10.48 12.31
N VAL A 677 25.70 11.73 11.94
CA VAL A 677 27.07 12.21 11.72
C VAL A 677 27.90 12.09 13.00
N ALA A 678 27.37 12.57 14.13
CA ALA A 678 28.05 12.53 15.41
C ALA A 678 28.42 11.10 15.82
N ILE A 679 27.52 10.13 15.64
CA ILE A 679 27.77 8.71 15.96
C ILE A 679 28.98 8.18 15.17
N ASN A 680 28.99 8.34 13.85
CA ASN A 680 30.06 7.81 13.00
C ASN A 680 31.40 8.54 13.22
N TRP A 681 31.37 9.87 13.43
CA TRP A 681 32.58 10.63 13.78
C TRP A 681 33.19 10.19 15.10
N LEU A 682 32.37 10.02 16.14
CA LEU A 682 32.83 9.53 17.44
C LEU A 682 33.40 8.12 17.34
N LEU A 683 32.77 7.22 16.57
CA LEU A 683 33.28 5.88 16.32
C LEU A 683 34.61 5.90 15.55
N ALA A 684 34.72 6.68 14.48
CA ALA A 684 35.95 6.82 13.70
C ALA A 684 37.09 7.37 14.55
N ALA A 685 36.84 8.39 15.37
CA ALA A 685 37.81 8.98 16.29
C ALA A 685 38.23 7.98 17.39
N ALA A 686 37.27 7.25 17.98
CA ALA A 686 37.54 6.23 18.99
C ALA A 686 38.42 5.10 18.42
N PHE A 687 38.09 4.61 17.21
CA PHE A 687 38.86 3.57 16.55
C PHE A 687 40.24 4.04 16.08
N ALA A 688 40.36 5.26 15.56
CA ALA A 688 41.67 5.85 15.23
C ALA A 688 42.55 6.02 16.47
N THR A 689 41.95 6.45 17.59
CA THR A 689 42.63 6.56 18.89
C THR A 689 43.08 5.19 19.40
N TRP A 690 42.23 4.17 19.28
CA TRP A 690 42.59 2.79 19.63
C TRP A 690 43.76 2.28 18.78
N VAL A 691 43.74 2.50 17.46
CA VAL A 691 44.88 2.14 16.58
C VAL A 691 46.14 2.86 17.02
N PHE A 692 46.07 4.16 17.37
CA PHE A 692 47.24 4.91 17.82
C PHE A 692 47.83 4.34 19.11
N ARG A 693 46.97 4.02 20.08
CA ARG A 693 47.35 3.52 21.40
C ARG A 693 47.97 2.12 21.31
N HIS A 694 47.47 1.27 20.41
CA HIS A 694 47.90 -0.12 20.26
C HIS A 694 48.77 -0.39 19.02
N ARG A 695 49.28 0.64 18.33
CA ARG A 695 50.08 0.51 17.08
C ARG A 695 51.35 -0.34 17.19
N LYS A 696 51.86 -0.54 18.40
CA LYS A 696 53.05 -1.37 18.67
C LYS A 696 52.73 -2.84 18.85
N GLU A 697 51.46 -3.19 19.01
CA GLU A 697 51.04 -4.57 19.27
C GLU A 697 51.00 -5.38 17.97
N PRO A 698 51.38 -6.68 18.00
CA PRO A 698 51.44 -7.52 16.81
C PRO A 698 50.15 -7.58 16.00
N VAL A 699 48.99 -7.61 16.67
CA VAL A 699 47.66 -7.66 16.01
C VAL A 699 47.45 -6.45 15.11
N VAL A 700 47.82 -5.26 15.59
CA VAL A 700 47.63 -3.99 14.87
C VAL A 700 48.67 -3.82 13.77
N GLN A 701 49.92 -4.24 14.01
CA GLN A 701 50.99 -4.20 13.00
C GLN A 701 50.71 -5.11 11.80
N LEU A 702 50.25 -6.34 12.04
CA LEU A 702 49.86 -7.28 10.98
C LEU A 702 48.69 -6.76 10.13
N SER A 703 47.83 -5.97 10.76
CA SER A 703 46.64 -5.35 10.15
C SER A 703 46.93 -4.09 9.31
N GLN A 704 48.21 -3.67 9.25
CA GLN A 704 48.71 -2.52 8.50
C GLN A 704 48.04 -1.19 8.96
N PRO A 705 48.56 -0.54 10.01
CA PRO A 705 47.93 0.62 10.67
C PRO A 705 47.64 1.78 9.72
N PHE A 706 48.49 2.00 8.71
CA PHE A 706 48.31 3.04 7.70
C PHE A 706 46.95 2.95 6.98
N PHE A 707 46.56 1.76 6.52
CA PHE A 707 45.27 1.57 5.85
C PHE A 707 44.08 1.64 6.82
N LEU A 708 44.29 1.32 8.11
CA LEU A 708 43.23 1.50 9.11
C LEU A 708 42.92 2.98 9.31
N TYR A 709 43.94 3.86 9.34
CA TYR A 709 43.70 5.30 9.38
C TYR A 709 43.00 5.81 8.13
N LEU A 710 43.40 5.35 6.93
CA LEU A 710 42.72 5.75 5.69
C LEU A 710 41.24 5.36 5.68
N VAL A 711 40.89 4.17 6.16
CA VAL A 711 39.48 3.75 6.28
C VAL A 711 38.72 4.61 7.30
N ALA A 712 39.30 4.89 8.47
CA ALA A 712 38.64 5.73 9.48
C ALA A 712 38.41 7.17 8.97
N ILE A 713 39.42 7.76 8.32
CA ILE A 713 39.34 9.10 7.72
C ILE A 713 38.34 9.12 6.56
N GLY A 714 38.38 8.12 5.69
CA GLY A 714 37.46 7.99 4.56
C GLY A 714 36.00 7.91 5.01
N CYS A 715 35.68 7.08 6.00
CA CYS A 715 34.33 7.00 6.57
C CYS A 715 33.91 8.31 7.25
N ALA A 716 34.82 9.00 7.94
CA ALA A 716 34.51 10.30 8.55
C ALA A 716 34.14 11.36 7.50
N ILE A 717 34.91 11.43 6.39
CA ILE A 717 34.67 12.36 5.27
C ILE A 717 33.39 11.98 4.51
N SER A 718 33.18 10.69 4.23
CA SER A 718 31.98 10.18 3.56
C SER A 718 30.72 10.55 4.35
N THR A 719 30.72 10.28 5.66
CA THR A 719 29.62 10.64 6.56
C THR A 719 29.38 12.16 6.61
N SER A 720 30.42 12.99 6.45
CA SER A 720 30.25 14.47 6.43
C SER A 720 29.33 14.96 5.30
N THR A 721 29.10 14.17 4.26
CA THR A 721 28.14 14.46 3.17
C THR A 721 26.72 14.74 3.69
N ILE A 722 26.34 14.17 4.83
CA ILE A 722 25.01 14.38 5.44
C ILE A 722 24.82 15.84 5.86
N LEU A 723 25.90 16.56 6.19
CA LEU A 723 25.84 17.97 6.60
C LEU A 723 25.36 18.89 5.47
N PRO A 724 25.99 18.94 4.28
CA PRO A 724 25.46 19.74 3.17
C PRO A 724 24.09 19.24 2.67
N LEU A 725 23.79 17.94 2.77
CA LEU A 725 22.46 17.44 2.41
C LEU A 725 21.33 17.97 3.30
N ALA A 726 21.65 18.42 4.53
CA ALA A 726 20.68 18.99 5.46
C ALA A 726 20.49 20.51 5.28
N VAL A 727 21.21 21.13 4.33
CA VAL A 727 21.13 22.56 4.05
C VAL A 727 20.16 22.79 2.89
N ASP A 728 19.12 23.55 3.17
CA ASP A 728 18.12 24.07 2.25
C ASP A 728 18.05 25.61 2.39
N ALA A 729 17.22 26.22 1.55
CA ALA A 729 16.92 27.65 1.58
C ALA A 729 15.40 27.85 1.56
N GLU A 730 14.91 28.91 2.21
CA GLU A 730 13.50 29.39 2.13
C GLU A 730 13.30 30.26 0.88
N ALA A 731 12.07 30.42 0.37
CA ALA A 731 11.80 31.13 -0.89
C ALA A 731 12.28 32.58 -0.90
N ASN A 732 12.42 33.20 0.27
CA ASN A 732 12.89 34.57 0.45
C ASN A 732 14.35 34.66 0.97
N GLU A 733 15.06 33.54 1.11
CA GLU A 733 16.46 33.50 1.57
C GLU A 733 17.44 33.49 0.36
N ASP A 734 18.68 33.93 0.59
CA ASP A 734 19.76 33.80 -0.39
C ASP A 734 20.14 32.32 -0.59
N ASP A 735 19.85 31.80 -1.80
CA ASP A 735 20.13 30.42 -2.20
C ASP A 735 21.63 30.10 -2.34
N SER A 736 22.54 31.07 -2.14
CA SER A 736 23.99 30.87 -2.25
C SER A 736 24.52 29.78 -1.32
N ARG A 737 24.00 29.71 -0.08
CA ARG A 737 24.39 28.70 0.93
C ARG A 737 23.95 27.29 0.52
N ALA A 738 22.73 27.15 0.02
CA ALA A 738 22.19 25.88 -0.45
C ALA A 738 22.89 25.41 -1.75
N SER A 739 23.18 26.34 -2.67
CA SER A 739 23.94 26.05 -3.89
C SER A 739 25.37 25.58 -3.58
N ALA A 740 26.05 26.21 -2.62
CA ALA A 740 27.36 25.74 -2.15
C ALA A 740 27.28 24.33 -1.53
N ALA A 741 26.20 24.03 -0.81
CA ALA A 741 25.98 22.70 -0.25
C ALA A 741 25.76 21.64 -1.35
N CYS A 742 24.97 21.96 -2.39
CA CYS A 742 24.80 21.10 -3.57
C CYS A 742 26.12 20.77 -4.27
N LEU A 743 27.03 21.73 -4.37
CA LEU A 743 28.37 21.52 -4.94
C LEU A 743 29.25 20.64 -4.06
N ILE A 744 29.26 20.85 -2.74
CA ILE A 744 30.21 20.17 -1.83
C ILE A 744 29.81 18.73 -1.54
N ALA A 745 28.51 18.39 -1.56
CA ALA A 745 28.03 17.05 -1.20
C ALA A 745 28.66 15.91 -2.06
N PRO A 746 28.68 15.97 -3.40
CA PRO A 746 29.35 14.95 -4.22
C PRO A 746 30.85 14.80 -3.93
N TRP A 747 31.54 15.90 -3.61
CA TRP A 747 32.97 15.90 -3.30
C TRP A 747 33.29 15.14 -2.02
N LEU A 748 32.56 15.44 -0.94
CA LEU A 748 32.74 14.74 0.34
C LEU A 748 32.48 13.24 0.19
N TYR A 749 31.38 12.89 -0.49
CA TYR A 749 31.02 11.48 -0.68
C TYR A 749 32.08 10.73 -1.47
N CYS A 750 32.47 11.20 -2.66
CA CYS A 750 33.39 10.48 -3.53
C CYS A 750 34.79 10.37 -2.92
N ILE A 751 35.31 11.45 -2.32
CA ILE A 751 36.63 11.42 -1.68
C ILE A 751 36.62 10.44 -0.49
N GLY A 752 35.61 10.53 0.37
CA GLY A 752 35.49 9.65 1.53
C GLY A 752 35.34 8.18 1.14
N TRP A 753 34.44 7.90 0.19
CA TRP A 753 34.19 6.57 -0.35
C TRP A 753 35.45 5.97 -0.97
N THR A 754 36.15 6.72 -1.82
CA THR A 754 37.36 6.26 -2.51
C THR A 754 38.50 5.98 -1.54
N LEU A 755 38.71 6.80 -0.52
CA LEU A 755 39.71 6.54 0.52
C LEU A 755 39.42 5.25 1.29
N SER A 756 38.16 5.00 1.64
CA SER A 756 37.73 3.80 2.36
C SER A 756 37.83 2.55 1.48
N PHE A 757 37.09 2.50 0.36
CA PHE A 757 36.94 1.28 -0.44
C PHE A 757 38.18 0.95 -1.27
N SER A 758 38.94 1.93 -1.75
CA SER A 758 40.22 1.65 -2.42
C SER A 758 41.25 1.09 -1.45
N SER A 759 41.22 1.50 -0.18
CA SER A 759 42.06 0.90 0.88
C SER A 759 41.68 -0.56 1.15
N LEU A 760 40.38 -0.88 1.19
CA LEU A 760 39.90 -2.25 1.33
C LEU A 760 40.24 -3.12 0.10
N PHE A 761 40.12 -2.55 -1.10
CA PHE A 761 40.54 -3.22 -2.34
C PHE A 761 42.04 -3.50 -2.36
N ALA A 762 42.87 -2.52 -2.02
CA ALA A 762 44.32 -2.67 -1.93
C ALA A 762 44.73 -3.80 -0.96
N LYS A 763 44.03 -3.90 0.18
CA LYS A 763 44.19 -5.02 1.14
C LYS A 763 43.81 -6.37 0.53
N SER A 764 42.64 -6.46 -0.12
CA SER A 764 42.17 -7.67 -0.79
C SER A 764 43.09 -8.12 -1.92
N TRP A 765 43.61 -7.18 -2.72
CA TRP A 765 44.56 -7.46 -3.80
C TRP A 765 45.90 -7.96 -3.28
N ARG A 766 46.46 -7.30 -2.25
CA ARG A 766 47.70 -7.76 -1.59
C ARG A 766 47.55 -9.18 -1.05
N LEU A 767 46.43 -9.47 -0.38
CA LEU A 767 46.11 -10.82 0.09
C LEU A 767 46.06 -11.83 -1.07
N GLY A 768 45.36 -11.47 -2.15
CA GLY A 768 45.30 -12.25 -3.39
C GLY A 768 46.66 -12.57 -3.99
N LYS A 769 47.57 -11.59 -4.04
CA LYS A 769 48.93 -11.75 -4.59
C LYS A 769 49.83 -12.61 -3.70
N ILE A 770 49.75 -12.46 -2.38
CA ILE A 770 50.55 -13.26 -1.43
C ILE A 770 50.14 -14.73 -1.51
N VAL A 771 48.83 -14.99 -1.49
CA VAL A 771 48.26 -16.35 -1.52
C VAL A 771 48.51 -17.05 -2.86
N ASN A 772 48.28 -16.36 -3.98
CA ASN A 772 48.40 -16.97 -5.31
C ASN A 772 49.83 -16.94 -5.88
N ASN A 773 50.84 -16.74 -5.03
CA ASN A 773 52.24 -16.73 -5.42
C ASN A 773 52.78 -18.16 -5.63
N LYS A 774 52.44 -18.77 -6.78
CA LYS A 774 52.89 -20.12 -7.16
C LYS A 774 54.40 -20.33 -7.19
N ARG A 775 55.20 -19.25 -7.26
CA ARG A 775 56.66 -19.31 -7.33
C ARG A 775 57.33 -19.33 -5.95
N MET A 776 56.58 -19.18 -4.86
CA MET A 776 57.08 -19.14 -3.47
C MET A 776 58.28 -18.20 -3.24
N LYS A 777 58.49 -17.22 -4.13
CA LYS A 777 59.53 -16.19 -3.99
C LYS A 777 59.04 -15.14 -2.99
N ARG A 778 59.93 -14.66 -2.12
CA ARG A 778 59.61 -13.60 -1.16
C ARG A 778 59.18 -12.32 -1.91
N LEU A 779 57.88 -12.03 -1.91
CA LEU A 779 57.32 -10.79 -2.49
C LEU A 779 57.21 -9.74 -1.38
N ARG A 780 57.94 -8.63 -1.51
CA ARG A 780 57.85 -7.49 -0.59
C ARG A 780 57.02 -6.39 -1.26
N ILE A 781 55.71 -6.39 -1.00
CA ILE A 781 54.80 -5.32 -1.43
C ILE A 781 54.85 -4.23 -0.36
N THR A 782 55.26 -3.01 -0.74
CA THR A 782 55.35 -1.90 0.22
C THR A 782 54.00 -1.20 0.36
N ASN A 783 53.81 -0.46 1.46
CA ASN A 783 52.60 0.34 1.63
C ASN A 783 52.56 1.52 0.64
N LEU A 784 53.73 2.00 0.20
CA LEU A 784 53.86 3.07 -0.79
C LEU A 784 53.29 2.66 -2.16
N ASP A 785 53.61 1.44 -2.61
CA ASP A 785 53.11 0.91 -3.89
C ASP A 785 51.57 0.88 -3.93
N LEU A 786 50.96 0.50 -2.81
CA LEU A 786 49.51 0.43 -2.67
C LEU A 786 48.88 1.81 -2.53
N SER A 787 49.53 2.75 -1.83
CA SER A 787 49.04 4.13 -1.70
C SER A 787 49.08 4.89 -3.02
N ILE A 788 50.04 4.60 -3.91
CA ILE A 788 50.08 5.20 -5.26
C ILE A 788 48.84 4.78 -6.06
N SER A 789 48.46 3.50 -6.00
CA SER A 789 47.23 3.03 -6.67
C SER A 789 45.97 3.68 -6.11
N ILE A 790 45.88 3.88 -4.79
CA ILE A 790 44.75 4.58 -4.15
C ILE A 790 44.72 6.05 -4.59
N ALA A 791 45.86 6.72 -4.60
CA ALA A 791 45.98 8.10 -5.05
C ALA A 791 45.61 8.25 -6.54
N ALA A 792 45.95 7.27 -7.38
CA ALA A 792 45.59 7.27 -8.79
C ALA A 792 44.06 7.21 -8.99
N VAL A 793 43.36 6.34 -8.26
CA VAL A 793 41.88 6.29 -8.30
C VAL A 793 41.29 7.61 -7.81
N LEU A 794 41.80 8.14 -6.70
CA LEU A 794 41.34 9.43 -6.15
C LEU A 794 41.54 10.59 -7.15
N CYS A 795 42.64 10.58 -7.91
CA CYS A 795 42.86 11.59 -8.95
C CYS A 795 41.83 11.51 -10.08
N VAL A 796 41.36 10.31 -10.43
CA VAL A 796 40.29 10.12 -11.43
C VAL A 796 38.98 10.73 -10.92
N ASP A 797 38.60 10.46 -9.67
CA ASP A 797 37.40 11.05 -9.07
C ASP A 797 37.49 12.58 -9.01
N ILE A 798 38.62 13.12 -8.55
CA ILE A 798 38.86 14.57 -8.50
C ILE A 798 38.75 15.19 -9.89
N LEU A 799 39.29 14.53 -10.93
CA LEU A 799 39.21 15.03 -12.30
C LEU A 799 37.74 15.08 -12.77
N ILE A 800 36.98 14.00 -12.57
CA ILE A 800 35.57 13.94 -12.96
C ILE A 800 34.75 15.02 -12.24
N LEU A 801 34.93 15.13 -10.92
CA LEU A 801 34.24 16.14 -10.11
C LEU A 801 34.62 17.57 -10.50
N SER A 802 35.90 17.82 -10.79
CA SER A 802 36.37 19.15 -11.25
C SER A 802 35.71 19.54 -12.56
N VAL A 803 35.64 18.60 -13.52
CA VAL A 803 34.95 18.83 -14.81
C VAL A 803 33.47 19.08 -14.57
N TRP A 804 32.81 18.29 -13.70
CA TRP A 804 31.40 18.51 -13.37
C TRP A 804 31.16 19.92 -12.81
N THR A 805 31.94 20.33 -11.81
CA THR A 805 31.81 21.66 -11.21
C THR A 805 32.14 22.81 -12.16
N ALA A 806 32.98 22.59 -13.18
CA ALA A 806 33.38 23.63 -14.12
C ALA A 806 32.43 23.74 -15.33
N VAL A 807 31.82 22.63 -15.77
CA VAL A 807 31.00 22.56 -16.98
C VAL A 807 29.52 22.67 -16.68
N ASP A 808 29.04 21.99 -15.64
CA ASP A 808 27.62 21.89 -15.27
C ASP A 808 27.47 21.89 -13.74
N PRO A 809 27.76 23.03 -13.06
CA PRO A 809 27.74 23.11 -11.61
C PRO A 809 26.34 22.83 -11.05
N LEU A 810 26.25 21.91 -10.08
CA LEU A 810 25.01 21.74 -9.33
C LEU A 810 24.71 23.02 -8.56
N HIS A 811 23.48 23.49 -8.67
CA HIS A 811 22.99 24.64 -7.93
C HIS A 811 21.63 24.30 -7.29
N TRP A 812 21.21 25.10 -6.33
CA TRP A 812 19.88 24.97 -5.75
C TRP A 812 18.85 25.53 -6.72
N ALA A 813 17.81 24.74 -7.03
CA ALA A 813 16.71 25.13 -7.89
C ALA A 813 15.38 24.68 -7.28
N ARG A 814 14.32 25.47 -7.48
CA ARG A 814 12.95 25.13 -7.02
C ARG A 814 12.11 24.63 -8.19
N GLY A 815 11.31 23.60 -7.96
CA GLY A 815 10.35 23.10 -8.94
C GLY A 815 9.13 24.03 -9.10
N GLU A 816 8.36 23.84 -10.17
CA GLU A 816 7.07 24.52 -10.36
C GLU A 816 6.14 24.25 -9.16
N ALA A 817 5.43 25.29 -8.71
CA ALA A 817 4.56 25.20 -7.54
C ALA A 817 3.38 24.27 -7.81
N VAL A 818 3.15 23.32 -6.91
CA VAL A 818 1.91 22.53 -6.90
C VAL A 818 0.92 23.28 -6.03
N SER A 819 -0.18 23.74 -6.63
CA SER A 819 -1.28 24.37 -5.91
C SER A 819 -2.00 23.33 -5.04
N VAL A 820 -1.97 23.51 -3.72
CA VAL A 820 -2.69 22.68 -2.75
C VAL A 820 -3.70 23.56 -2.01
N THR A 821 -4.99 23.32 -2.23
CA THR A 821 -6.04 24.00 -1.48
C THR A 821 -6.15 23.38 -0.08
N ILE A 822 -5.49 23.97 0.92
CA ILE A 822 -5.62 23.54 2.32
C ILE A 822 -6.84 24.23 2.96
N GLN A 823 -7.62 23.44 3.70
CA GLN A 823 -8.93 23.73 4.29
C GLN A 823 -9.03 24.98 5.19
N ASN A 824 -10.29 25.45 5.31
CA ASN A 824 -10.92 26.30 6.34
C ASN A 824 -10.95 27.82 6.15
N THR A 825 -10.44 28.38 5.05
CA THR A 825 -10.71 29.80 4.70
C THR A 825 -11.05 29.94 3.22
N PRO A 826 -12.25 30.42 2.85
CA PRO A 826 -12.54 30.78 1.46
C PRO A 826 -11.57 31.87 0.99
N GLY A 827 -10.84 31.63 -0.11
CA GLY A 827 -10.02 32.65 -0.78
C GLY A 827 -8.49 32.57 -0.60
N VAL A 828 -7.94 31.52 0.05
CA VAL A 828 -6.48 31.30 0.16
C VAL A 828 -6.07 30.11 -0.70
N VAL A 829 -5.21 30.34 -1.70
CA VAL A 829 -4.55 29.28 -2.49
C VAL A 829 -3.14 29.11 -1.94
N LEU A 830 -2.80 27.91 -1.48
CA LEU A 830 -1.50 27.61 -0.89
C LEU A 830 -0.65 26.92 -1.98
N GLU A 831 0.34 27.62 -2.50
CA GLU A 831 1.28 27.08 -3.48
C GLU A 831 2.48 26.49 -2.74
N VAL A 832 2.69 25.18 -2.83
CA VAL A 832 3.84 24.51 -2.23
C VAL A 832 4.87 24.22 -3.33
N SER A 833 6.05 24.82 -3.21
CA SER A 833 7.21 24.54 -4.08
C SER A 833 8.35 23.96 -3.23
N SER A 834 8.98 22.89 -3.70
CA SER A 834 10.12 22.26 -3.06
C SER A 834 11.43 22.55 -3.80
N GLY A 835 12.50 22.79 -3.04
CA GLY A 835 13.85 23.01 -3.56
C GLY A 835 14.65 21.71 -3.67
N MET A 836 15.49 21.61 -4.71
CA MET A 836 16.41 20.50 -4.96
C MET A 836 17.69 20.95 -5.65
N CYS A 837 18.75 20.15 -5.52
CA CYS A 837 19.97 20.36 -6.30
C CYS A 837 19.74 19.94 -7.76
N SER A 838 19.94 20.87 -8.69
CA SER A 838 19.74 20.66 -10.13
C SER A 838 20.99 20.99 -10.94
N SER A 839 21.13 20.33 -12.09
CA SER A 839 22.09 20.62 -13.15
C SER A 839 21.50 20.12 -14.48
N ASP A 840 22.00 20.58 -15.62
CA ASP A 840 21.39 20.25 -16.92
C ASP A 840 21.67 18.80 -17.35
N TYR A 841 22.86 18.28 -17.01
CA TYR A 841 23.33 16.96 -17.43
C TYR A 841 23.98 16.14 -16.29
N PRO A 842 23.31 15.96 -15.12
CA PRO A 842 23.91 15.29 -13.97
C PRO A 842 24.18 13.80 -14.22
N GLY A 843 23.35 13.16 -15.06
CA GLY A 843 23.37 11.72 -15.29
C GLY A 843 24.71 11.20 -15.86
N GLY A 844 25.35 11.96 -16.75
CA GLY A 844 26.63 11.56 -17.35
C GLY A 844 27.77 11.50 -16.34
N PHE A 845 27.88 12.51 -15.47
CA PHE A 845 28.90 12.56 -14.42
C PHE A 845 28.67 11.52 -13.33
N VAL A 846 27.42 11.35 -12.91
CA VAL A 846 27.03 10.31 -11.94
C VAL A 846 27.36 8.92 -12.50
N ALA A 847 27.05 8.65 -13.77
CA ALA A 847 27.37 7.38 -14.41
C ALA A 847 28.88 7.11 -14.47
N ALA A 848 29.69 8.13 -14.79
CA ALA A 848 31.15 8.01 -14.83
C ALA A 848 31.73 7.67 -13.45
N LEU A 849 31.30 8.36 -12.39
CA LEU A 849 31.70 8.06 -11.00
C LEU A 849 31.27 6.66 -10.57
N ALA A 850 30.02 6.28 -10.89
CA ALA A 850 29.48 4.97 -10.56
C ALA A 850 30.28 3.84 -11.21
N VAL A 851 30.72 3.99 -12.47
CA VAL A 851 31.58 3.01 -13.15
C VAL A 851 32.89 2.81 -12.39
N VAL A 852 33.53 3.89 -11.95
CA VAL A 852 34.78 3.82 -11.17
C VAL A 852 34.53 3.08 -9.84
N HIS A 853 33.53 3.49 -9.07
CA HIS A 853 33.26 2.92 -7.74
C HIS A 853 32.80 1.45 -7.81
N VAL A 854 31.88 1.12 -8.72
CA VAL A 854 31.39 -0.26 -8.90
C VAL A 854 32.52 -1.18 -9.36
N SER A 855 33.43 -0.71 -10.22
CA SER A 855 34.57 -1.52 -10.67
C SER A 855 35.51 -1.93 -9.53
N ILE A 856 35.70 -1.06 -8.52
CA ILE A 856 36.50 -1.34 -7.33
C ILE A 856 35.81 -2.37 -6.43
N LEU A 857 34.49 -2.25 -6.24
CA LEU A 857 33.70 -3.22 -5.47
C LEU A 857 33.74 -4.61 -6.11
N ILE A 858 33.49 -4.70 -7.42
CA ILE A 858 33.55 -5.96 -8.17
C ILE A 858 34.97 -6.53 -8.12
N GLY A 859 35.98 -5.70 -8.37
CA GLY A 859 37.38 -6.09 -8.30
C GLY A 859 37.75 -6.69 -6.94
N GLY A 860 37.28 -6.09 -5.84
CA GLY A 860 37.48 -6.57 -4.47
C GLY A 860 36.88 -7.96 -4.26
N HIS A 861 35.64 -8.16 -4.69
CA HIS A 861 34.98 -9.47 -4.63
C HIS A 861 35.74 -10.54 -5.41
N VAL A 862 36.16 -10.23 -6.64
CA VAL A 862 36.93 -11.15 -7.49
C VAL A 862 38.24 -11.56 -6.79
N MET A 863 38.93 -10.61 -6.15
CA MET A 863 40.17 -10.92 -5.43
C MET A 863 39.92 -11.81 -4.20
N LEU A 864 38.88 -11.54 -3.43
CA LEU A 864 38.53 -12.35 -2.26
C LEU A 864 38.03 -13.75 -2.64
N TYR A 865 37.28 -13.87 -3.73
CA TYR A 865 36.83 -15.15 -4.27
C TYR A 865 38.02 -16.05 -4.65
N LYS A 866 39.06 -15.47 -5.29
CA LYS A 866 40.29 -16.19 -5.65
C LYS A 866 41.07 -16.74 -4.45
N VAL A 867 40.81 -16.27 -3.22
CA VAL A 867 41.47 -16.75 -1.99
C VAL A 867 40.50 -17.44 -1.02
N ARG A 868 39.33 -17.88 -1.50
CA ARG A 868 38.29 -18.54 -0.69
C ARG A 868 38.72 -19.90 -0.12
N ASN A 869 39.56 -20.63 -0.85
CA ASN A 869 40.01 -21.99 -0.51
C ASN A 869 41.21 -22.02 0.45
N VAL A 870 41.77 -20.86 0.82
CA VAL A 870 42.81 -20.80 1.84
C VAL A 870 42.18 -20.84 3.22
N SER A 871 42.79 -21.60 4.13
CA SER A 871 42.31 -21.74 5.51
C SER A 871 42.12 -20.37 6.16
N ALA A 872 41.18 -20.29 7.11
CA ALA A 872 40.77 -19.07 7.82
C ALA A 872 41.88 -18.39 8.66
N GLN A 873 43.16 -18.72 8.42
CA GLN A 873 44.36 -18.14 9.02
C GLN A 873 44.42 -16.60 8.86
N PHE A 874 43.69 -16.03 7.91
CA PHE A 874 43.42 -14.59 7.85
C PHE A 874 41.99 -14.30 8.32
N LEU A 875 41.81 -14.12 9.63
CA LEU A 875 40.54 -13.65 10.23
C LEU A 875 39.98 -12.41 9.51
N GLU A 876 40.84 -11.61 8.85
CA GLU A 876 40.47 -10.41 8.10
C GLU A 876 39.70 -10.72 6.79
N ARG A 877 39.89 -11.87 6.14
CA ARG A 877 39.23 -12.19 4.85
C ARG A 877 37.72 -12.21 4.97
N ARG A 878 37.17 -12.86 6.00
CA ARG A 878 35.72 -13.01 6.18
C ARG A 878 35.04 -11.65 6.34
N TYR A 879 35.65 -10.74 7.11
CA TYR A 879 35.10 -9.40 7.32
C TYR A 879 35.20 -8.54 6.07
N LEU A 880 36.32 -8.62 5.33
CA LEU A 880 36.44 -7.93 4.03
C LEU A 880 35.37 -8.42 3.04
N LEU A 881 35.07 -9.71 3.01
CA LEU A 881 34.04 -10.26 2.13
C LEU A 881 32.65 -9.75 2.50
N ILE A 882 32.33 -9.74 3.80
CA ILE A 882 31.04 -9.24 4.30
C ILE A 882 30.89 -7.75 3.99
N ILE A 883 31.91 -6.93 4.26
CA ILE A 883 31.88 -5.48 3.97
C ILE A 883 31.61 -5.21 2.50
N LEU A 884 32.34 -5.88 1.61
CA LEU A 884 32.16 -5.68 0.17
C LEU A 884 30.76 -6.14 -0.26
N TYR A 885 30.28 -7.28 0.25
CA TYR A 885 28.95 -7.81 -0.06
C TYR A 885 27.84 -6.86 0.39
N THR A 886 27.87 -6.42 1.65
CA THR A 886 26.86 -5.50 2.20
C THR A 886 26.88 -4.17 1.45
N SER A 887 28.05 -3.66 1.07
CA SER A 887 28.17 -2.39 0.33
C SER A 887 27.65 -2.50 -1.11
N LEU A 888 27.91 -3.63 -1.78
CA LEU A 888 27.35 -3.90 -3.11
C LEU A 888 25.83 -4.04 -3.06
N GLN A 889 25.31 -4.71 -2.04
CA GLN A 889 23.87 -4.85 -1.81
C GLN A 889 23.20 -3.49 -1.58
N LEU A 890 23.79 -2.62 -0.75
CA LEU A 890 23.29 -1.26 -0.51
C LEU A 890 23.25 -0.42 -1.77
N LEU A 891 24.22 -0.59 -2.68
CA LEU A 891 24.24 0.10 -3.98
C LEU A 891 23.12 -0.41 -4.91
N VAL A 892 22.91 -1.73 -4.98
CA VAL A 892 21.87 -2.35 -5.81
C VAL A 892 20.46 -1.97 -5.33
N LEU A 893 20.25 -1.88 -4.02
CA LEU A 893 18.96 -1.48 -3.44
C LEU A 893 18.77 0.05 -3.41
N GLY A 894 19.85 0.80 -3.23
CA GLY A 894 19.81 2.25 -3.06
C GLY A 894 19.48 3.02 -4.34
N ILE A 895 19.95 2.56 -5.51
CA ILE A 895 19.70 3.26 -6.79
C ILE A 895 18.20 3.26 -7.15
N PRO A 896 17.49 2.11 -7.22
CA PRO A 896 16.05 2.10 -7.49
C PRO A 896 15.25 2.87 -6.45
N LEU A 897 15.69 2.82 -5.18
CA LEU A 897 15.05 3.56 -4.10
C LEU A 897 15.12 5.07 -4.32
N LEU A 898 16.27 5.61 -4.75
CA LEU A 898 16.42 7.04 -5.04
C LEU A 898 15.57 7.51 -6.23
N PHE A 899 15.30 6.64 -7.21
CA PHE A 899 14.35 6.94 -8.30
C PHE A 899 12.91 6.93 -7.80
N ALA A 900 12.55 5.95 -6.96
CA ALA A 900 11.19 5.80 -6.46
C ALA A 900 10.77 6.89 -5.47
N VAL A 901 11.72 7.47 -4.73
CA VAL A 901 11.50 8.61 -3.84
C VAL A 901 11.08 9.89 -4.61
N GLY A 902 11.47 10.02 -5.88
CA GLY A 902 11.13 11.19 -6.69
C GLY A 902 11.67 12.51 -6.12
N SER A 903 10.82 13.55 -6.13
CA SER A 903 11.13 14.92 -5.69
C SER A 903 10.76 15.22 -4.24
N ASP A 904 10.35 14.22 -3.45
CA ASP A 904 10.07 14.40 -2.01
C ASP A 904 11.39 14.71 -1.25
N PRO A 905 11.56 15.93 -0.71
CA PRO A 905 12.80 16.34 -0.05
C PRO A 905 13.09 15.54 1.23
N LEU A 906 12.04 15.24 2.01
CA LEU A 906 12.16 14.50 3.27
C LEU A 906 12.63 13.07 3.00
N ALA A 907 11.91 12.38 2.12
CA ALA A 907 12.23 11.00 1.78
C ALA A 907 13.62 10.88 1.13
N ARG A 908 14.02 11.85 0.30
CA ARG A 908 15.32 11.85 -0.36
C ARG A 908 16.47 12.08 0.63
N PHE A 909 16.30 13.02 1.55
CA PHE A 909 17.26 13.28 2.63
C PHE A 909 17.45 12.06 3.53
N LEU A 910 16.35 11.46 4.01
CA LEU A 910 16.41 10.25 4.84
C LEU A 910 17.06 9.10 4.08
N CYS A 911 16.82 9.00 2.77
CA CYS A 911 17.38 7.95 1.94
C CYS A 911 18.91 8.03 1.83
N LEU A 912 19.40 9.18 1.39
CA LEU A 912 20.83 9.40 1.20
C LEU A 912 21.57 9.32 2.54
N SER A 913 21.06 9.98 3.58
CA SER A 913 21.70 9.96 4.90
C SER A 913 21.73 8.57 5.53
N GLY A 914 20.65 7.79 5.41
CA GLY A 914 20.58 6.41 5.89
C GLY A 914 21.57 5.49 5.18
N ILE A 915 21.64 5.53 3.85
CA ILE A 915 22.58 4.70 3.07
C ILE A 915 24.03 5.02 3.44
N ILE A 916 24.38 6.30 3.51
CA ILE A 916 25.73 6.75 3.87
C ILE A 916 26.09 6.29 5.29
N PHE A 917 25.22 6.58 6.26
CA PHE A 917 25.43 6.23 7.66
C PHE A 917 25.62 4.73 7.86
N LEU A 918 24.72 3.90 7.32
CA LEU A 918 24.76 2.44 7.49
C LEU A 918 25.98 1.81 6.82
N THR A 919 26.37 2.31 5.65
CA THR A 919 27.58 1.83 4.95
C THR A 919 28.83 2.09 5.79
N ASP A 920 29.00 3.33 6.26
CA ASP A 920 30.16 3.72 7.06
C ASP A 920 30.17 3.03 8.43
N LEU A 921 29.01 2.87 9.07
CA LEU A 921 28.87 2.14 10.33
C LEU A 921 29.29 0.67 10.17
N ALA A 922 28.87 0.01 9.08
CA ALA A 922 29.24 -1.36 8.79
C ALA A 922 30.76 -1.48 8.54
N VAL A 923 31.36 -0.60 7.75
CA VAL A 923 32.80 -0.60 7.48
C VAL A 923 33.60 -0.42 8.78
N LEU A 924 33.27 0.59 9.59
CA LEU A 924 33.93 0.85 10.88
C LEU A 924 33.77 -0.35 11.83
N GLY A 925 32.55 -0.85 12.01
CA GLY A 925 32.29 -1.97 12.90
C GLY A 925 33.04 -3.25 12.49
N LEU A 926 32.94 -3.63 11.23
CA LEU A 926 33.46 -4.91 10.72
C LEU A 926 34.99 -4.93 10.56
N ILE A 927 35.64 -3.77 10.39
CA ILE A 927 37.11 -3.70 10.36
C ILE A 927 37.71 -3.66 11.75
N PHE A 928 37.18 -2.83 12.65
CA PHE A 928 37.86 -2.51 13.91
C PHE A 928 37.46 -3.45 15.05
N ILE A 929 36.17 -3.78 15.22
CA ILE A 929 35.71 -4.58 16.37
C ILE A 929 36.39 -5.96 16.43
N PRO A 930 36.52 -6.73 15.33
CA PRO A 930 37.21 -8.01 15.39
C PRO A 930 38.69 -7.89 15.79
N LYS A 931 39.35 -6.80 15.41
CA LYS A 931 40.75 -6.53 15.76
C LYS A 931 40.90 -6.17 17.23
N ILE A 932 39.97 -5.40 17.80
CA ILE A 932 39.90 -5.10 19.23
C ILE A 932 39.72 -6.40 20.03
N ARG A 933 38.82 -7.29 19.62
CA ARG A 933 38.60 -8.58 20.28
C ARG A 933 39.81 -9.51 20.17
N SER A 934 40.43 -9.59 18.99
CA SER A 934 41.65 -10.37 18.78
C SER A 934 42.79 -9.87 19.67
N GLN A 935 42.95 -8.55 19.78
CA GLN A 935 43.91 -7.92 20.67
C GLN A 935 43.69 -8.30 22.14
N ALA A 936 42.44 -8.24 22.62
CA ALA A 936 42.11 -8.64 23.99
C ALA A 936 42.43 -10.11 24.28
N ARG A 937 42.20 -11.02 23.31
CA ARG A 937 42.49 -12.46 23.43
C ARG A 937 43.98 -12.81 23.40
N HIS A 938 44.80 -12.00 22.73
CA HIS A 938 46.23 -12.27 22.51
C HIS A 938 47.16 -11.30 23.25
N LYS A 939 46.63 -10.57 24.24
CA LYS A 939 47.39 -9.62 25.05
C LYS A 939 48.63 -10.29 25.68
N GLY A 940 49.81 -9.73 25.44
CA GLY A 940 51.10 -10.22 25.99
C GLY A 940 51.83 -11.30 25.19
N LYS A 941 51.29 -11.77 24.05
CA LYS A 941 51.96 -12.76 23.18
C LYS A 941 52.83 -12.10 22.12
N SER A 942 53.98 -12.71 21.79
CA SER A 942 54.84 -12.30 20.67
C SER A 942 54.15 -12.53 19.31
N ALA A 943 54.61 -11.85 18.26
CA ALA A 943 54.09 -12.02 16.90
C ALA A 943 54.22 -13.47 16.41
N ASP A 944 55.32 -14.14 16.75
CA ASP A 944 55.57 -15.54 16.39
C ASP A 944 54.69 -16.52 17.18
N GLU A 945 54.49 -16.28 18.48
CA GLU A 945 53.58 -17.06 19.33
C GLU A 945 52.13 -16.92 18.89
N MET A 946 51.74 -15.73 18.42
CA MET A 946 50.43 -15.48 17.89
C MET A 946 50.24 -16.22 16.55
N ALA A 947 51.22 -16.16 15.65
CA ALA A 947 51.22 -16.93 14.41
C ALA A 947 51.14 -18.44 14.66
N ASP A 948 51.88 -18.96 15.65
CA ASP A 948 51.83 -20.37 16.04
C ASP A 948 50.52 -20.77 16.71
N SER A 949 49.91 -19.90 17.52
CA SER A 949 48.59 -20.16 18.12
C SER A 949 47.48 -20.24 17.07
N ILE A 950 47.56 -19.38 16.03
CA ILE A 950 46.67 -19.41 14.86
C ILE A 950 46.90 -20.68 14.05
N ARG A 951 48.17 -21.10 13.89
CA ARG A 951 48.55 -22.33 13.18
C ARG A 951 48.08 -23.60 13.91
N LYS A 952 48.15 -23.64 15.23
CA LYS A 952 47.66 -24.77 16.07
C LYS A 952 46.13 -24.88 16.07
N SER A 953 45.41 -23.76 16.18
CA SER A 953 43.94 -23.73 16.07
C SER A 953 43.45 -24.20 14.69
N SER A 954 44.22 -23.95 13.64
CA SER A 954 43.94 -24.42 12.27
C SER A 954 44.23 -25.92 12.06
N HIS A 955 45.11 -26.54 12.84
CA HIS A 955 45.46 -27.95 12.64
C HIS A 955 44.40 -28.89 13.25
N ASN A 956 43.80 -28.50 14.38
CA ASN A 956 42.70 -29.21 15.02
C ASN A 956 41.41 -29.21 14.18
N SER A 957 41.11 -28.09 13.50
CA SER A 957 39.92 -27.99 12.64
C SER A 957 40.01 -28.85 11.36
N THR A 958 41.22 -29.10 10.83
CA THR A 958 41.42 -30.07 9.74
C THR A 958 41.52 -31.52 10.22
N SER A 959 41.97 -31.80 11.44
CA SER A 959 42.01 -33.18 11.95
C SER A 959 40.63 -33.72 12.30
N ASP A 960 39.72 -32.89 12.80
CA ASP A 960 38.36 -33.30 13.14
C ASP A 960 37.51 -33.61 11.89
N GLY A 961 37.72 -32.87 10.79
CA GLY A 961 37.06 -33.15 9.50
C GLY A 961 37.52 -34.45 8.84
N VAL A 962 38.82 -34.77 8.92
CA VAL A 962 39.37 -36.03 8.37
C VAL A 962 38.98 -37.24 9.23
N ARG A 963 38.93 -37.08 10.56
CA ARG A 963 38.52 -38.13 11.50
C ARG A 963 37.03 -38.45 11.41
N SER A 964 36.20 -37.45 11.11
CA SER A 964 34.77 -37.61 10.84
C SER A 964 34.51 -38.36 9.52
N SER A 965 35.26 -38.09 8.46
CA SER A 965 35.13 -38.80 7.18
C SER A 965 35.49 -40.29 7.29
N ALA A 966 36.58 -40.61 7.99
CA ALA A 966 37.01 -42.00 8.20
C ALA A 966 36.06 -42.76 9.14
N ALA A 967 35.52 -42.11 10.17
CA ALA A 967 34.51 -42.72 11.05
C ALA A 967 33.17 -42.95 10.32
N LEU A 968 32.81 -42.07 9.37
CA LEU A 968 31.61 -42.23 8.56
C LEU A 968 31.75 -43.35 7.52
N GLU A 969 32.93 -43.50 6.91
CA GLU A 969 33.23 -44.65 6.02
C GLU A 969 33.17 -45.98 6.79
N ASP A 970 33.74 -46.07 8.00
CA ASP A 970 33.68 -47.26 8.85
C ASP A 970 32.24 -47.57 9.31
N GLN A 971 31.43 -46.55 9.64
CA GLN A 971 30.00 -46.74 9.94
C GLN A 971 29.20 -47.19 8.71
N LEU A 972 29.54 -46.70 7.51
CA LEU A 972 28.88 -47.07 6.26
C LEU A 972 29.22 -48.51 5.84
N GLU A 973 30.46 -48.96 6.04
CA GLU A 973 30.86 -50.35 5.79
C GLU A 973 30.18 -51.32 6.76
N ARG A 974 30.09 -50.97 8.06
CA ARG A 974 29.35 -51.79 9.04
C ARG A 974 27.87 -51.86 8.74
N ALA A 975 27.25 -50.76 8.31
CA ALA A 975 25.84 -50.74 7.92
C ALA A 975 25.58 -51.59 6.67
N ARG A 976 26.52 -51.63 5.71
CA ARG A 976 26.43 -52.51 4.53
C ARG A 976 26.53 -53.98 4.91
N ALA A 977 27.46 -54.35 5.79
CA ALA A 977 27.60 -55.73 6.27
C ALA A 977 26.34 -56.24 6.98
N VAL A 978 25.73 -55.40 7.83
CA VAL A 978 24.47 -55.74 8.52
C VAL A 978 23.31 -55.87 7.53
N ASN A 979 23.24 -55.03 6.49
CA ASN A 979 22.21 -55.15 5.46
C ASN A 979 22.33 -56.44 4.65
N GLU A 980 23.54 -56.85 4.28
CA GLU A 980 23.75 -58.13 3.57
C GLU A 980 23.35 -59.33 4.43
N GLU A 981 23.62 -59.29 5.74
CA GLU A 981 23.19 -60.32 6.70
C GLU A 981 21.66 -60.36 6.85
N LEU A 982 21.01 -59.20 6.95
CA LEU A 982 19.55 -59.09 7.02
C LEU A 982 18.86 -59.58 5.73
N GLU A 983 19.43 -59.29 4.56
CA GLU A 983 18.92 -59.76 3.28
C GLU A 983 19.02 -61.29 3.15
N ALA A 984 20.13 -61.88 3.61
CA ALA A 984 20.31 -63.32 3.65
C ALA A 984 19.30 -64.01 4.59
N GLU A 985 19.04 -63.40 5.74
CA GLU A 985 18.07 -63.92 6.73
C GLU A 985 16.62 -63.77 6.24
N CYS A 986 16.27 -62.64 5.61
CA CYS A 986 14.98 -62.46 4.94
C CYS A 986 14.75 -63.49 3.84
N LYS A 987 15.78 -63.83 3.05
CA LYS A 987 15.70 -64.86 2.01
C LYS A 987 15.46 -66.26 2.61
N ARG A 988 16.11 -66.56 3.75
CA ARG A 988 15.94 -67.81 4.50
C ARG A 988 14.53 -67.92 5.09
N LEU A 989 14.03 -66.87 5.73
CA LEU A 989 12.69 -66.82 6.30
C LEU A 989 11.60 -66.90 5.22
N ARG A 990 11.78 -66.24 4.07
CA ARG A 990 10.87 -66.39 2.92
C ARG A 990 10.82 -67.82 2.39
N SER A 991 11.95 -68.54 2.37
CA SER A 991 11.98 -69.95 1.97
C SER A 991 11.27 -70.87 2.98
N GLN A 992 11.34 -70.55 4.27
CA GLN A 992 10.61 -71.27 5.33
C GLN A 992 9.11 -70.97 5.26
N LEU A 993 8.73 -69.72 5.03
CA LEU A 993 7.33 -69.30 4.90
C LEU A 993 6.66 -69.92 3.65
N ALA A 994 7.39 -70.06 2.54
CA ALA A 994 6.91 -70.76 1.35
C ALA A 994 6.67 -72.27 1.59
N SER A 995 7.27 -72.85 2.64
CA SER A 995 7.07 -74.25 3.02
C SER A 995 5.95 -74.47 4.05
N SER A 996 5.36 -73.40 4.60
CA SER A 996 4.46 -73.51 5.76
C SER A 996 3.20 -72.63 5.65
N HIS A 997 2.24 -72.99 4.78
CA HIS A 997 0.77 -72.89 4.93
C HIS A 997 0.11 -73.15 3.54
N VAL A 998 -0.97 -73.90 3.33
CA VAL A 998 -1.95 -74.59 4.18
C VAL A 998 -2.83 -75.52 3.30
N GLN A 999 -3.28 -76.67 3.80
CA GLN A 999 -4.54 -77.30 3.37
C GLN A 999 -5.68 -76.69 4.21
N PRO A 1000 -6.84 -76.34 3.61
CA PRO A 1000 -7.79 -75.38 4.18
C PRO A 1000 -8.73 -75.99 5.24
N ALA A 1001 -9.11 -75.15 6.21
CA ALA A 1001 -10.04 -75.47 7.30
C ALA A 1001 -11.52 -75.42 6.87
N ASN A 1002 -12.37 -76.18 7.56
CA ASN A 1002 -13.82 -76.06 7.56
C ASN A 1002 -14.32 -75.75 8.98
N GLY A 1003 -15.24 -74.80 9.10
CA GLY A 1003 -16.36 -74.87 10.06
C GLY A 1003 -16.32 -73.94 11.27
N ASP A 1004 -16.98 -72.80 11.12
CA ASP A 1004 -17.74 -72.05 12.14
C ASP A 1004 -17.07 -71.54 13.41
N SER A 1005 -16.78 -70.23 13.44
CA SER A 1005 -17.62 -69.24 14.14
C SER A 1005 -16.87 -67.92 14.32
N LEU A 1006 -17.63 -66.82 14.19
CA LEU A 1006 -17.36 -65.46 14.68
C LEU A 1006 -16.33 -64.59 13.94
N GLU A 1007 -16.78 -63.36 13.66
CA GLU A 1007 -16.04 -62.15 13.29
C GLU A 1007 -15.27 -62.12 11.96
N LYS A 1008 -15.95 -61.65 10.91
CA LYS A 1008 -15.31 -60.97 9.79
C LYS A 1008 -15.13 -59.49 10.12
N GLU A 1009 -13.96 -59.21 10.66
CA GLU A 1009 -13.22 -57.98 10.43
C GLU A 1009 -12.74 -57.91 8.96
N HIS A 1010 -12.32 -56.71 8.57
CA HIS A 1010 -11.47 -56.35 7.44
C HIS A 1010 -12.11 -56.02 6.08
N ALA A 1011 -12.38 -54.72 5.92
CA ALA A 1011 -11.92 -53.98 4.74
C ALA A 1011 -11.32 -52.64 5.20
N LEU A 1012 -10.11 -52.71 5.77
CA LEU A 1012 -9.18 -51.59 5.84
C LEU A 1012 -7.98 -51.97 4.97
N THR A 1013 -8.03 -51.53 3.72
CA THR A 1013 -6.85 -51.30 2.90
C THR A 1013 -6.51 -49.83 3.11
N GLN A 1014 -5.67 -49.55 4.10
CA GLN A 1014 -4.84 -48.37 4.10
C GLN A 1014 -3.41 -48.77 4.41
N VAL A 1015 -2.52 -48.02 3.76
CA VAL A 1015 -1.12 -47.71 4.06
C VAL A 1015 -0.12 -48.36 3.12
#